data_AF-A0A218YVA0-F1
#
_entry.id   AF-A0A218YVA0-F1
#
_cell.length_a   1.000
_cell.length_b   1.000
_cell.length_c   1.000
_cell.angle_alpha   90.00
_cell.angle_beta   90.00
_cell.angle_gamma   90.00
#
_symmetry.space_group_name_H-M   'P 1'
#
loop_
_entity.id
_entity.type
_entity.pdbx_description
1 polymer ?
#
loop_
_entity_poly.entity_id
_entity_poly.type
_entity_poly.pdbx_seq_one_letter_code
_entity_poly.pdbx_strand_id
1 'polypeptide(L)'
;MPSFLSTLFAAALAVNSFAAAGDCKAPAFDFPILPGAEFVTLRTTEVTDYPHSDGSASLSFCNVTLTYTHPLQRDFITVQVWLPTKNWNGRFLGTGGSAYATGVFDEALAPAIELGYSAASTDGGHKFEELSAESWAHASPGNINLYLLQDFASVSLNEMTIIGKVISEKYYSMKPKYSYWDGCSTGGRQGLMMAQRYPTGYDGILAGAPAINWPSFVVAEYWPQFIMNQLNAYPSECELESLTAAAIAACDGNDGHVDGIISAPNLCHYDPLTAVNRLTICSDGSRRLISHAAAIVAKEAWTGPTKATGERLWFGLSYDAPLTGLANTISRNNVTRGSPFPVSADWIRLFVKKDSSFSLTSITQRDYENIFHASNQEFTSIIGTDDPDLSQFRDAGGKIITWHGLADELIFPNGTTNYYDRVAALDPKVRDYMRFFQAPGVGHCGGGVGPMPIRALDALVNWVENGKAPETLDARARDIARKSAGNPSQDFSIPEKEFIAQEKHQGTVKFQADPLKYHERDSESTNDMLVQIQGLQNALAQEQNAHGSSKTHLSHSKSKLRTFEASLADFRTQESRNLSPEAVQSIMQPLRSSYAKEVTVHKCCQLRLASAKATLMNLRNSIAEDRLLKRAIGARKKADTECSLQLFQTSLENERKALQICRQELVTAETRANEQSNNNSIHPKKLADLEIKKELQKGLVDIGIVASFAYWESAKKYCDSNGNWFQDRGSNVKSKSFIANAAKQ
;
A
#
# COMPACT_ATOMS: atom_id res chain seq x y z
N MET A 1 3.91 -10.71 75.73
CA MET A 1 4.26 -10.18 74.40
C MET A 1 5.12 -11.21 73.68
N PRO A 2 4.91 -11.51 72.38
CA PRO A 2 3.63 -11.59 71.70
C PRO A 2 3.51 -12.81 70.71
N SER A 3 2.26 -13.13 70.38
CA SER A 3 1.72 -13.49 69.05
C SER A 3 2.44 -14.48 68.12
N PHE A 4 1.80 -15.63 67.88
CA PHE A 4 1.74 -16.23 66.54
C PHE A 4 0.27 -16.54 66.22
N LEU A 5 -0.31 -15.69 65.35
CA LEU A 5 -1.61 -15.85 64.73
C LEU A 5 -1.45 -16.76 63.52
N SER A 6 -2.22 -17.85 63.50
CA SER A 6 -2.41 -18.74 62.37
C SER A 6 -3.25 -18.04 61.32
N THR A 7 -2.66 -17.58 60.22
CA THR A 7 -3.41 -17.14 59.03
C THR A 7 -3.64 -18.32 58.10
N LEU A 8 -4.87 -18.82 58.10
CA LEU A 8 -5.40 -19.65 57.01
C LEU A 8 -5.37 -18.83 55.71
N PHE A 9 -4.63 -19.30 54.71
CA PHE A 9 -4.84 -18.91 53.32
C PHE A 9 -6.15 -19.57 52.83
N ALA A 10 -7.24 -18.80 52.78
CA ALA A 10 -8.40 -19.17 52.01
C ALA A 10 -8.03 -18.99 50.53
N ALA A 11 -7.84 -20.09 49.81
CA ALA A 11 -7.84 -20.09 48.37
C ALA A 11 -9.25 -19.68 47.89
N ALA A 12 -9.41 -18.42 47.48
CA ALA A 12 -10.58 -18.00 46.75
C ALA A 12 -10.54 -18.68 45.38
N LEU A 13 -11.22 -19.82 45.25
CA LEU A 13 -11.67 -20.33 43.96
C LEU A 13 -12.53 -19.23 43.34
N ALA A 14 -12.00 -18.54 42.34
CA ALA A 14 -12.81 -17.73 41.44
C ALA A 14 -13.75 -18.68 40.69
N VAL A 15 -14.93 -18.89 41.27
CA VAL A 15 -16.04 -19.47 40.52
C VAL A 15 -16.34 -18.46 39.43
N ASN A 16 -16.02 -18.79 38.18
CA ASN A 16 -16.60 -18.10 37.03
C ASN A 16 -18.11 -18.30 37.13
N SER A 17 -18.80 -17.38 37.81
CA SER A 17 -20.25 -17.29 37.70
C SER A 17 -20.53 -16.95 36.25
N PHE A 18 -20.95 -17.95 35.47
CA PHE A 18 -21.54 -17.72 34.16
C PHE A 18 -22.66 -16.70 34.36
N ALA A 19 -22.57 -15.56 33.67
CA ALA A 19 -23.63 -14.57 33.71
C ALA A 19 -24.94 -15.27 33.30
N ALA A 20 -25.97 -15.13 34.12
CA ALA A 20 -27.27 -15.71 33.80
C ALA A 20 -27.79 -15.02 32.54
N ALA A 21 -28.16 -15.81 31.52
CA ALA A 21 -28.76 -15.28 30.31
C ALA A 21 -30.11 -14.63 30.62
N GLY A 22 -30.39 -13.48 30.00
CA GLY A 22 -31.64 -12.75 30.14
C GLY A 22 -32.81 -13.38 29.36
N ASP A 23 -34.02 -12.85 29.57
CA ASP A 23 -35.23 -13.24 28.82
C ASP A 23 -35.18 -12.65 27.40
N CYS A 24 -35.34 -13.48 26.36
CA CYS A 24 -35.32 -13.07 24.95
C CYS A 24 -36.65 -12.41 24.48
N LYS A 25 -37.41 -11.83 25.42
CA LYS A 25 -38.68 -11.17 25.11
C LYS A 25 -38.49 -9.67 24.89
N ALA A 26 -39.19 -9.13 23.89
CA ALA A 26 -39.12 -7.73 23.49
C ALA A 26 -39.27 -6.68 24.63
N PRO A 27 -40.12 -6.87 25.68
CA PRO A 27 -40.22 -5.90 26.77
C PRO A 27 -38.94 -5.75 27.61
N ALA A 28 -37.94 -6.60 27.42
CA ALA A 28 -36.64 -6.50 28.10
C ALA A 28 -35.68 -5.49 27.44
N PHE A 29 -36.00 -4.98 26.24
CA PHE A 29 -35.11 -4.09 25.49
C PHE A 29 -35.79 -2.76 25.14
N ASP A 30 -35.45 -1.69 25.86
CA ASP A 30 -35.70 -0.34 25.34
C ASP A 30 -34.76 -0.02 24.17
N PHE A 31 -35.18 0.86 23.27
CA PHE A 31 -34.32 1.37 22.21
C PHE A 31 -33.02 1.96 22.79
N PRO A 32 -31.84 1.68 22.18
CA PRO A 32 -30.60 2.36 22.55
C PRO A 32 -30.72 3.87 22.31
N ILE A 33 -29.94 4.66 23.03
CA ILE A 33 -29.80 6.09 22.71
C ILE A 33 -28.66 6.21 21.70
N LEU A 34 -29.00 6.59 20.47
CA LEU A 34 -28.03 6.86 19.41
C LEU A 34 -28.26 8.27 18.88
N PRO A 35 -27.40 9.25 19.20
CA PRO A 35 -27.59 10.64 18.77
C PRO A 35 -27.67 10.76 17.25
N GLY A 36 -28.75 11.39 16.76
CA GLY A 36 -28.97 11.59 15.32
C GLY A 36 -29.78 10.49 14.63
N ALA A 37 -30.03 9.36 15.30
CA ALA A 37 -30.83 8.26 14.77
C ALA A 37 -32.23 8.21 15.41
N GLU A 38 -33.23 7.84 14.61
CA GLU A 38 -34.58 7.50 15.04
C GLU A 38 -34.83 6.01 14.84
N PHE A 39 -35.17 5.30 15.91
CA PHE A 39 -35.48 3.88 15.82
C PHE A 39 -36.91 3.65 15.32
N VAL A 40 -37.03 2.73 14.36
CA VAL A 40 -38.28 2.41 13.68
C VAL A 40 -38.87 1.11 14.20
N THR A 41 -38.07 0.04 14.24
CA THR A 41 -38.53 -1.27 14.72
C THR A 41 -37.50 -1.94 15.62
N LEU A 42 -37.99 -2.72 16.58
CA LEU A 42 -37.22 -3.65 17.38
C LEU A 42 -37.99 -4.96 17.46
N ARG A 43 -37.32 -6.06 17.14
CA ARG A 43 -37.88 -7.41 17.21
C ARG A 43 -36.89 -8.30 17.94
N THR A 44 -37.40 -9.16 18.81
CA THR A 44 -36.62 -10.24 19.41
C THR A 44 -37.18 -11.57 19.00
N THR A 45 -36.31 -12.54 18.78
CA THR A 45 -36.67 -13.91 18.45
C THR A 45 -35.70 -14.84 19.14
N GLU A 46 -36.24 -15.72 19.98
CA GLU A 46 -35.47 -16.82 20.53
C GLU A 46 -35.31 -17.86 19.43
N VAL A 47 -34.06 -18.12 19.06
CA VAL A 47 -33.69 -19.12 18.06
C VAL A 47 -33.15 -20.32 18.81
N THR A 48 -33.81 -21.45 18.59
CA THR A 48 -33.38 -22.77 19.09
C THR A 48 -33.13 -23.66 17.89
N ASP A 49 -32.26 -24.64 18.06
CA ASP A 49 -31.96 -25.62 17.04
C ASP A 49 -31.40 -25.05 15.71
N TYR A 50 -30.67 -23.92 15.78
CA TYR A 50 -30.01 -23.39 14.58
C TYR A 50 -28.92 -24.38 14.13
N PRO A 51 -28.95 -24.83 12.87
CA PRO A 51 -28.06 -25.89 12.41
C PRO A 51 -26.61 -25.42 12.46
N HIS A 52 -25.74 -26.23 13.06
CA HIS A 52 -24.31 -26.08 12.83
C HIS A 52 -23.97 -26.48 11.40
N SER A 53 -23.00 -25.77 10.82
CA SER A 53 -22.44 -26.06 9.51
C SER A 53 -21.76 -27.44 9.44
N ASP A 54 -21.25 -27.96 10.57
CA ASP A 54 -20.53 -29.24 10.70
C ASP A 54 -21.39 -30.42 11.20
N GLY A 55 -22.68 -30.18 11.46
CA GLY A 55 -23.61 -31.20 11.98
C GLY A 55 -23.47 -31.50 13.48
N SER A 56 -22.73 -30.68 14.24
CA SER A 56 -22.67 -30.74 15.71
C SER A 56 -23.95 -30.20 16.38
N ALA A 57 -23.96 -30.18 17.72
CA ALA A 57 -25.15 -29.84 18.52
C ALA A 57 -25.61 -28.41 18.26
N SER A 58 -26.85 -28.23 17.80
CA SER A 58 -27.44 -26.97 17.34
C SER A 58 -27.22 -25.74 18.25
N LEU A 59 -27.03 -24.57 17.62
CA LEU A 59 -26.87 -23.29 18.33
C LEU A 59 -28.22 -22.81 18.87
N SER A 60 -28.18 -22.19 20.06
CA SER A 60 -29.33 -21.52 20.67
C SER A 60 -28.94 -20.10 21.11
N PHE A 61 -29.65 -19.11 20.60
CA PHE A 61 -29.33 -17.70 20.82
C PHE A 61 -30.60 -16.83 20.79
N CYS A 62 -30.51 -15.65 21.38
CA CYS A 62 -31.49 -14.59 21.20
C CYS A 62 -31.06 -13.69 20.03
N ASN A 63 -31.89 -13.60 18.99
CA ASN A 63 -31.72 -12.62 17.91
C ASN A 63 -32.51 -11.35 18.25
N VAL A 64 -31.80 -10.22 18.33
CA VAL A 64 -32.41 -8.89 18.40
C VAL A 64 -32.15 -8.18 17.08
N THR A 65 -33.22 -7.89 16.34
CA THR A 65 -33.18 -7.13 15.08
C THR A 65 -33.73 -5.73 15.32
N LEU A 66 -32.95 -4.70 14.98
CA LEU A 66 -33.36 -3.30 15.06
C LEU A 66 -33.28 -2.65 13.67
N THR A 67 -34.19 -1.74 13.39
CA THR A 67 -34.10 -0.84 12.24
C THR A 67 -34.17 0.60 12.71
N TYR A 68 -33.28 1.45 12.21
CA TYR A 68 -33.25 2.88 12.48
C TYR A 68 -33.01 3.68 11.20
N THR A 69 -33.21 4.99 11.27
CA THR A 69 -33.00 5.94 10.17
C THR A 69 -32.35 7.20 10.71
N HIS A 70 -31.58 7.90 9.88
CA HIS A 70 -31.18 9.27 10.16
C HIS A 70 -32.21 10.22 9.55
N PRO A 71 -32.88 11.06 10.36
CA PRO A 71 -33.89 11.98 9.85
C PRO A 71 -33.37 12.81 8.68
N LEU A 72 -34.16 12.89 7.62
CA LEU A 72 -33.87 13.56 6.35
C LEU A 72 -32.83 12.89 5.43
N GLN A 73 -32.16 11.82 5.86
CA GLN A 73 -31.20 11.08 5.01
C GLN A 73 -31.88 9.98 4.19
N ARG A 74 -33.04 9.48 4.66
CA ARG A 74 -33.87 8.44 4.00
C ARG A 74 -33.15 7.10 3.84
N ASP A 75 -32.20 6.83 4.72
CA ASP A 75 -31.57 5.54 4.95
C ASP A 75 -32.42 4.72 5.95
N PHE A 76 -32.45 3.40 5.80
CA PHE A 76 -33.08 2.50 6.76
C PHE A 76 -32.12 1.37 7.07
N ILE A 77 -31.38 1.51 8.17
CA ILE A 77 -30.29 0.61 8.53
C ILE A 77 -30.83 -0.46 9.46
N THR A 78 -30.58 -1.72 9.11
CA THR A 78 -30.90 -2.88 9.94
C THR A 78 -29.64 -3.35 10.65
N VAL A 79 -29.76 -3.63 11.94
CA VAL A 79 -28.74 -4.28 12.77
C VAL A 79 -29.32 -5.54 13.37
N GLN A 80 -28.63 -6.66 13.20
CA GLN A 80 -28.90 -7.89 13.94
C GLN A 80 -27.85 -8.09 15.01
N VAL A 81 -28.30 -8.42 16.22
CA VAL A 81 -27.44 -8.78 17.35
C VAL A 81 -27.83 -10.18 17.81
N TRP A 82 -26.91 -11.12 17.70
CA TRP A 82 -27.10 -12.48 18.19
C TRP A 82 -26.41 -12.64 19.55
N LEU A 83 -27.13 -13.20 20.51
CA LEU A 83 -26.71 -13.32 21.91
C LEU A 83 -26.81 -14.80 22.33
N PRO A 84 -25.70 -15.51 22.59
CA PRO A 84 -25.76 -16.90 23.05
C PRO A 84 -26.60 -17.03 24.33
N THR A 85 -27.56 -17.95 24.36
CA THR A 85 -28.38 -18.18 25.57
C THR A 85 -27.60 -18.92 26.67
N LYS A 86 -26.48 -19.54 26.32
CA LYS A 86 -25.56 -20.22 27.22
C LYS A 86 -24.12 -19.93 26.78
N ASN A 87 -23.18 -20.07 27.71
CA ASN A 87 -21.74 -20.01 27.44
C ASN A 87 -21.25 -18.70 26.81
N TRP A 88 -21.94 -17.58 27.05
CA TRP A 88 -21.40 -16.28 26.70
C TRP A 88 -20.06 -16.06 27.42
N ASN A 89 -19.02 -15.76 26.65
CA ASN A 89 -17.65 -15.67 27.14
C ASN A 89 -17.30 -14.27 27.68
N GLY A 90 -18.27 -13.36 27.75
CA GLY A 90 -18.09 -11.98 28.20
C GLY A 90 -17.56 -11.03 27.13
N ARG A 91 -17.48 -11.47 25.86
CA ARG A 91 -16.93 -10.69 24.75
C ARG A 91 -18.02 -10.33 23.73
N PHE A 92 -17.82 -9.19 23.08
CA PHE A 92 -18.60 -8.74 21.93
C PHE A 92 -17.77 -8.88 20.64
N LEU A 93 -18.39 -9.27 19.53
CA LEU A 93 -17.78 -9.35 18.20
C LEU A 93 -18.58 -8.53 17.17
N GLY A 94 -17.96 -7.51 16.60
CA GLY A 94 -18.46 -6.88 15.38
C GLY A 94 -18.03 -7.68 14.16
N THR A 95 -18.95 -7.87 13.21
CA THR A 95 -18.67 -8.59 11.96
C THR A 95 -18.72 -7.63 10.77
N GLY A 96 -17.91 -7.95 9.75
CA GLY A 96 -17.87 -7.19 8.51
C GLY A 96 -18.69 -7.79 7.37
N GLY A 97 -18.58 -7.16 6.21
CA GLY A 97 -19.23 -7.57 4.97
C GLY A 97 -18.27 -8.04 3.87
N SER A 98 -18.81 -8.18 2.66
CA SER A 98 -18.10 -8.65 1.46
C SER A 98 -18.47 -7.78 0.27
N ALA A 99 -17.50 -7.40 -0.57
CA ALA A 99 -17.71 -6.53 -1.72
C ALA A 99 -18.60 -5.31 -1.39
N TYR A 100 -19.79 -5.16 -1.98
CA TYR A 100 -20.74 -4.08 -1.69
C TYR A 100 -21.72 -4.39 -0.55
N ALA A 101 -21.74 -5.59 0.01
CA ALA A 101 -22.52 -5.88 1.21
C ALA A 101 -21.82 -5.30 2.46
N THR A 102 -22.54 -4.52 3.27
CA THR A 102 -21.99 -3.98 4.53
C THR A 102 -21.75 -5.09 5.57
N GLY A 103 -22.58 -6.14 5.57
CA GLY A 103 -22.47 -7.30 6.46
C GLY A 103 -23.08 -8.55 5.81
N VAL A 104 -22.62 -9.73 6.23
CA VAL A 104 -23.07 -11.04 5.71
C VAL A 104 -24.00 -11.79 6.67
N PHE A 105 -24.39 -11.17 7.79
CA PHE A 105 -25.36 -11.70 8.76
C PHE A 105 -25.00 -13.11 9.24
N ASP A 106 -25.91 -14.07 9.08
CA ASP A 106 -25.80 -15.46 9.53
C ASP A 106 -24.43 -16.09 9.26
N GLU A 107 -23.83 -15.83 8.09
CA GLU A 107 -22.53 -16.39 7.69
C GLU A 107 -21.40 -15.99 8.64
N ALA A 108 -21.44 -14.77 9.19
CA ALA A 108 -20.46 -14.29 10.17
C ALA A 108 -20.96 -14.40 11.62
N LEU A 109 -22.27 -14.32 11.84
CA LEU A 109 -22.86 -14.36 13.18
C LEU A 109 -22.83 -15.77 13.76
N ALA A 110 -23.13 -16.82 12.98
CA ALA A 110 -23.18 -18.18 13.51
C ALA A 110 -21.83 -18.66 14.08
N PRO A 111 -20.69 -18.51 13.38
CA PRO A 111 -19.37 -18.86 13.94
C PRO A 111 -19.03 -18.07 15.22
N ALA A 112 -19.45 -16.80 15.29
CA ALA A 112 -19.22 -15.96 16.47
C ALA A 112 -19.99 -16.48 17.69
N ILE A 113 -21.25 -16.89 17.51
CA ILE A 113 -22.08 -17.50 18.56
C ILE A 113 -21.50 -18.83 19.02
N GLU A 114 -21.01 -19.65 18.10
CA GLU A 114 -20.34 -20.91 18.40
C GLU A 114 -19.12 -20.71 19.31
N LEU A 115 -18.35 -19.66 19.08
CA LEU A 115 -17.20 -19.28 19.91
C LEU A 115 -17.60 -18.55 21.23
N GLY A 116 -18.90 -18.38 21.48
CA GLY A 116 -19.48 -17.81 22.70
C GLY A 116 -19.46 -16.28 22.75
N TYR A 117 -19.26 -15.58 21.64
CA TYR A 117 -19.37 -14.12 21.58
C TYR A 117 -20.84 -13.70 21.51
N SER A 118 -21.19 -12.52 22.05
CA SER A 118 -22.33 -11.80 21.48
C SER A 118 -21.86 -11.09 20.21
N ALA A 119 -22.64 -11.14 19.13
CA ALA A 119 -22.16 -10.69 17.82
C ALA A 119 -23.17 -9.78 17.12
N ALA A 120 -22.68 -8.86 16.29
CA ALA A 120 -23.55 -7.97 15.51
C ALA A 120 -23.13 -7.84 14.04
N SER A 121 -24.13 -7.67 13.17
CA SER A 121 -24.00 -7.43 11.72
C SER A 121 -25.00 -6.35 11.29
N THR A 122 -24.70 -5.59 10.23
CA THR A 122 -25.58 -4.56 9.66
C THR A 122 -25.67 -4.63 8.14
N ASP A 123 -26.80 -4.21 7.58
CA ASP A 123 -26.98 -4.06 6.12
C ASP A 123 -26.43 -2.73 5.58
N GLY A 124 -26.06 -1.79 6.45
CA GLY A 124 -25.59 -0.46 6.06
C GLY A 124 -26.62 0.36 5.29
N GLY A 125 -27.92 0.07 5.47
CA GLY A 125 -29.00 0.87 4.90
C GLY A 125 -29.39 0.50 3.47
N HIS A 126 -28.80 -0.56 2.90
CA HIS A 126 -29.09 -1.01 1.55
C HIS A 126 -29.34 -2.52 1.47
N LYS A 127 -29.91 -2.96 0.35
CA LYS A 127 -30.19 -4.38 0.13
C LYS A 127 -28.89 -5.17 0.02
N PHE A 128 -28.95 -6.44 0.42
CA PHE A 128 -27.87 -7.39 0.20
C PHE A 128 -27.79 -7.73 -1.30
N GLU A 129 -26.82 -7.13 -1.98
CA GLU A 129 -26.43 -7.41 -3.37
C GLU A 129 -24.90 -7.39 -3.40
N GLU A 130 -24.26 -8.51 -3.03
CA GLU A 130 -22.83 -8.56 -2.75
C GLU A 130 -21.95 -7.94 -3.86
N LEU A 131 -22.21 -8.31 -5.13
CA LEU A 131 -21.40 -7.88 -6.26
C LEU A 131 -21.98 -6.70 -7.05
N SER A 132 -23.01 -6.02 -6.55
CA SER A 132 -23.63 -4.88 -7.24
C SER A 132 -23.99 -3.75 -6.29
N ALA A 133 -23.75 -2.51 -6.74
CA ALA A 133 -24.22 -1.32 -6.04
C ALA A 133 -25.41 -0.64 -6.73
N GLU A 134 -25.92 -1.22 -7.82
CA GLU A 134 -26.93 -0.57 -8.68
C GLU A 134 -28.19 -0.15 -7.93
N SER A 135 -28.64 -0.95 -6.96
CA SER A 135 -29.86 -0.68 -6.21
C SER A 135 -29.77 0.50 -5.24
N TRP A 136 -28.56 0.97 -4.89
CA TRP A 136 -28.37 1.97 -3.83
C TRP A 136 -27.35 3.07 -4.13
N ALA A 137 -26.50 2.91 -5.14
CA ALA A 137 -25.42 3.87 -5.46
C ALA A 137 -25.95 5.26 -5.84
N HIS A 138 -27.14 5.37 -6.43
CA HIS A 138 -27.74 6.64 -6.86
C HIS A 138 -29.01 6.99 -6.08
N ALA A 139 -29.10 8.23 -5.61
CA ALA A 139 -30.34 8.78 -5.05
C ALA A 139 -31.32 9.24 -6.15
N SER A 140 -30.78 9.60 -7.32
CA SER A 140 -31.50 9.90 -8.56
C SER A 140 -30.51 9.85 -9.73
N PRO A 141 -30.95 9.81 -11.01
CA PRO A 141 -30.04 9.74 -12.15
C PRO A 141 -28.94 10.81 -12.10
N GLY A 142 -27.68 10.38 -12.15
CA GLY A 142 -26.50 11.27 -12.08
C GLY A 142 -26.11 11.76 -10.68
N ASN A 143 -26.85 11.39 -9.63
CA ASN A 143 -26.61 11.83 -8.25
C ASN A 143 -26.37 10.63 -7.33
N ILE A 144 -25.17 10.55 -6.78
CA ILE A 144 -24.77 9.50 -5.83
C ILE A 144 -25.59 9.63 -4.55
N ASN A 145 -26.02 8.49 -4.00
CA ASN A 145 -26.54 8.45 -2.65
C ASN A 145 -25.39 8.49 -1.63
N LEU A 146 -24.95 9.70 -1.27
CA LEU A 146 -23.79 9.88 -0.38
C LEU A 146 -24.04 9.36 1.04
N TYR A 147 -25.29 9.33 1.52
CA TYR A 147 -25.61 8.81 2.85
C TYR A 147 -25.39 7.30 2.89
N LEU A 148 -25.97 6.54 1.96
CA LEU A 148 -25.72 5.08 1.90
C LEU A 148 -24.25 4.73 1.63
N LEU A 149 -23.53 5.56 0.87
CA LEU A 149 -22.08 5.38 0.73
C LEU A 149 -21.34 5.63 2.05
N GLN A 150 -21.74 6.61 2.86
CA GLN A 150 -21.17 6.87 4.19
C GLN A 150 -21.53 5.78 5.20
N ASP A 151 -22.74 5.22 5.10
CA ASP A 151 -23.21 4.09 5.91
C ASP A 151 -22.39 2.84 5.62
N PHE A 152 -22.22 2.48 4.34
CA PHE A 152 -21.34 1.40 3.90
C PHE A 152 -19.88 1.65 4.32
N ALA A 153 -19.41 2.90 4.20
CA ALA A 153 -18.01 3.23 4.47
C ALA A 153 -17.66 3.20 5.96
N SER A 154 -18.48 3.78 6.84
CA SER A 154 -18.10 3.99 8.25
C SER A 154 -19.23 4.16 9.26
N VAL A 155 -20.34 4.81 8.90
CA VAL A 155 -21.33 5.31 9.88
C VAL A 155 -22.06 4.14 10.54
N SER A 156 -22.68 3.28 9.73
CA SER A 156 -23.43 2.12 10.21
C SER A 156 -22.56 1.15 11.03
N LEU A 157 -21.26 1.06 10.74
CA LEU A 157 -20.32 0.18 11.46
C LEU A 157 -20.18 0.59 12.93
N ASN A 158 -19.99 1.89 13.17
CA ASN A 158 -19.89 2.43 14.53
C ASN A 158 -21.22 2.32 15.28
N GLU A 159 -22.32 2.55 14.59
CA GLU A 159 -23.66 2.50 15.17
C GLU A 159 -24.06 1.07 15.52
N MET A 160 -23.82 0.11 14.62
CA MET A 160 -23.91 -1.32 14.91
C MET A 160 -23.09 -1.70 16.14
N THR A 161 -21.86 -1.16 16.27
CA THR A 161 -20.99 -1.41 17.42
C THR A 161 -21.61 -0.90 18.72
N ILE A 162 -22.14 0.33 18.73
CA ILE A 162 -22.79 0.93 19.89
C ILE A 162 -24.05 0.13 20.27
N ILE A 163 -24.92 -0.15 19.29
CA ILE A 163 -26.17 -0.90 19.45
C ILE A 163 -25.87 -2.29 20.01
N GLY A 164 -24.96 -3.03 19.38
CA GLY A 164 -24.59 -4.40 19.78
C GLY A 164 -24.08 -4.48 21.22
N LYS A 165 -23.23 -3.54 21.64
CA LYS A 165 -22.73 -3.49 23.04
C LYS A 165 -23.82 -3.15 24.04
N VAL A 166 -24.70 -2.18 23.74
CA VAL A 166 -25.82 -1.82 24.63
C VAL A 166 -26.80 -2.98 24.77
N ILE A 167 -27.15 -3.64 23.67
CA ILE A 167 -28.04 -4.80 23.68
C ILE A 167 -27.42 -5.97 24.46
N SER A 168 -26.11 -6.22 24.27
CA SER A 168 -25.37 -7.22 25.05
C SER A 168 -25.40 -6.90 26.56
N GLU A 169 -25.12 -5.65 26.92
CA GLU A 169 -25.14 -5.21 28.32
C GLU A 169 -26.52 -5.42 28.97
N LYS A 170 -27.59 -5.04 28.27
CA LYS A 170 -28.96 -5.23 28.76
C LYS A 170 -29.30 -6.71 28.94
N TYR A 171 -28.97 -7.54 27.95
CA TYR A 171 -29.33 -8.96 27.98
C TYR A 171 -28.61 -9.73 29.10
N TYR A 172 -27.32 -9.47 29.30
CA TYR A 172 -26.52 -10.18 30.32
C TYR A 172 -26.42 -9.43 31.66
N SER A 173 -27.03 -8.25 31.77
CA SER A 173 -26.87 -7.33 32.92
C SER A 173 -25.39 -7.02 33.24
N MET A 174 -24.53 -7.11 32.23
CA MET A 174 -23.08 -6.98 32.34
C MET A 174 -22.52 -6.47 31.02
N LYS A 175 -21.69 -5.42 31.09
CA LYS A 175 -20.96 -4.92 29.92
C LYS A 175 -20.03 -5.99 29.35
N PRO A 176 -19.92 -6.11 28.01
CA PRO A 176 -18.82 -6.87 27.41
C PRO A 176 -17.49 -6.41 28.00
N LYS A 177 -16.69 -7.36 28.49
CA LYS A 177 -15.38 -7.08 29.09
C LYS A 177 -14.36 -6.66 28.02
N TYR A 178 -14.47 -7.26 26.84
CA TYR A 178 -13.68 -6.95 25.65
C TYR A 178 -14.56 -6.95 24.41
N SER A 179 -14.17 -6.18 23.41
CA SER A 179 -14.83 -6.06 22.12
C SER A 179 -13.84 -6.33 20.99
N TYR A 180 -14.21 -7.21 20.07
CA TYR A 180 -13.39 -7.61 18.94
C TYR A 180 -14.09 -7.30 17.61
N TRP A 181 -13.32 -7.08 16.55
CA TRP A 181 -13.79 -7.07 15.17
C TRP A 181 -13.19 -8.26 14.42
N ASP A 182 -13.98 -8.94 13.60
CA ASP A 182 -13.51 -9.94 12.65
C ASP A 182 -14.11 -9.71 11.25
N GLY A 183 -13.24 -9.67 10.25
CA GLY A 183 -13.64 -9.49 8.87
C GLY A 183 -12.48 -9.60 7.89
N CYS A 184 -12.82 -10.02 6.68
CA CYS A 184 -11.90 -10.09 5.54
C CYS A 184 -12.44 -9.28 4.35
N SER A 185 -11.59 -8.85 3.41
CA SER A 185 -12.02 -8.06 2.25
C SER A 185 -12.63 -6.71 2.65
N THR A 186 -13.87 -6.43 2.25
CA THR A 186 -14.67 -5.31 2.75
C THR A 186 -14.74 -5.31 4.28
N GLY A 187 -14.90 -6.47 4.92
CA GLY A 187 -14.83 -6.62 6.38
C GLY A 187 -13.47 -6.25 6.97
N GLY A 188 -12.38 -6.53 6.27
CA GLY A 188 -11.03 -6.12 6.67
C GLY A 188 -10.84 -4.60 6.58
N ARG A 189 -11.37 -3.97 5.51
CA ARG A 189 -11.43 -2.51 5.37
C ARG A 189 -12.23 -1.91 6.53
N GLN A 190 -13.44 -2.42 6.78
CA GLN A 190 -14.32 -1.94 7.84
C GLN A 190 -13.65 -2.02 9.22
N GLY A 191 -12.94 -3.10 9.52
CA GLY A 191 -12.13 -3.22 10.74
C GLY A 191 -11.08 -2.11 10.85
N LEU A 192 -10.31 -1.87 9.79
CA LEU A 192 -9.33 -0.77 9.79
C LEU A 192 -9.98 0.62 9.84
N MET A 193 -11.19 0.81 9.28
CA MET A 193 -11.97 2.04 9.43
C MET A 193 -12.32 2.29 10.90
N MET A 194 -12.72 1.24 11.64
CA MET A 194 -12.99 1.36 13.06
C MET A 194 -11.75 1.81 13.83
N ALA A 195 -10.56 1.29 13.51
CA ALA A 195 -9.31 1.75 14.12
C ALA A 195 -9.01 3.23 13.82
N GLN A 196 -9.18 3.65 12.56
CA GLN A 196 -8.83 5.00 12.11
C GLN A 196 -9.81 6.07 12.62
N ARG A 197 -11.12 5.80 12.58
CA ARG A 197 -12.16 6.81 12.83
C ARG A 197 -12.86 6.66 14.19
N TYR A 198 -12.91 5.44 14.74
CA TYR A 198 -13.62 5.13 15.99
C TYR A 198 -12.74 4.32 16.94
N PRO A 199 -11.59 4.88 17.37
CA PRO A 199 -10.48 4.14 17.97
C PRO A 199 -10.80 3.41 19.28
N THR A 200 -11.92 3.75 19.94
CA THR A 200 -12.39 3.10 21.18
C THR A 200 -13.51 2.06 20.93
N GLY A 201 -13.85 1.80 19.67
CA GLY A 201 -14.90 0.87 19.28
C GLY A 201 -14.54 -0.58 19.57
N TYR A 202 -13.26 -0.94 19.50
CA TYR A 202 -12.77 -2.31 19.67
C TYR A 202 -11.42 -2.35 20.36
N ASP A 203 -11.23 -3.37 21.22
CA ASP A 203 -9.95 -3.66 21.88
C ASP A 203 -9.03 -4.47 20.96
N GLY A 204 -9.62 -5.30 20.09
CA GLY A 204 -8.91 -6.10 19.09
C GLY A 204 -9.59 -6.06 17.73
N ILE A 205 -8.83 -5.95 16.65
CA ILE A 205 -9.32 -6.01 15.26
C ILE A 205 -8.54 -7.08 14.48
N LEU A 206 -9.24 -8.05 13.92
CA LEU A 206 -8.73 -8.97 12.93
C LEU A 206 -9.18 -8.49 11.54
N ALA A 207 -8.23 -8.12 10.69
CA ALA A 207 -8.48 -7.57 9.36
C ALA A 207 -7.74 -8.37 8.28
N GLY A 208 -8.42 -9.35 7.69
CA GLY A 208 -7.90 -10.14 6.56
C GLY A 208 -8.06 -9.42 5.22
N ALA A 209 -7.10 -9.58 4.31
CA ALA A 209 -7.08 -9.03 2.95
C ALA A 209 -7.83 -7.68 2.81
N PRO A 210 -7.43 -6.64 3.56
CA PRO A 210 -8.31 -5.48 3.77
C PRO A 210 -8.45 -4.65 2.48
N ALA A 211 -9.69 -4.37 2.07
CA ALA A 211 -10.06 -3.54 0.92
C ALA A 211 -9.84 -2.03 1.15
N ILE A 212 -8.65 -1.65 1.61
CA ILE A 212 -8.22 -0.26 1.86
C ILE A 212 -7.62 0.37 0.60
N ASN A 213 -7.53 1.69 0.57
CA ASN A 213 -7.24 2.49 -0.63
C ASN A 213 -8.31 2.28 -1.72
N TRP A 214 -9.58 2.08 -1.32
CA TRP A 214 -10.70 1.70 -2.19
C TRP A 214 -10.78 2.47 -3.51
N PRO A 215 -10.71 3.82 -3.52
CA PRO A 215 -10.82 4.56 -4.78
C PRO A 215 -9.68 4.33 -5.76
N SER A 216 -8.52 3.85 -5.31
CA SER A 216 -7.39 3.47 -6.16
C SER A 216 -7.51 2.03 -6.64
N PHE A 217 -7.56 1.07 -5.72
CA PHE A 217 -7.41 -0.34 -6.10
C PHE A 217 -8.63 -0.85 -6.90
N VAL A 218 -9.84 -0.40 -6.58
CA VAL A 218 -11.05 -0.84 -7.29
C VAL A 218 -11.07 -0.34 -8.75
N VAL A 219 -10.43 0.78 -9.07
CA VAL A 219 -10.21 1.18 -10.48
C VAL A 219 -9.08 0.36 -11.12
N ALA A 220 -8.05 0.00 -10.34
CA ALA A 220 -6.95 -0.85 -10.78
C ALA A 220 -7.40 -2.27 -11.16
N GLU A 221 -8.42 -2.81 -10.49
CA GLU A 221 -9.04 -4.10 -10.82
C GLU A 221 -9.51 -4.18 -12.29
N TYR A 222 -9.96 -3.07 -12.88
CA TYR A 222 -10.38 -3.03 -14.28
C TYR A 222 -9.22 -3.06 -15.29
N TRP A 223 -7.97 -2.88 -14.84
CA TRP A 223 -6.82 -2.71 -15.74
C TRP A 223 -6.64 -3.86 -16.74
N PRO A 224 -6.71 -5.15 -16.35
CA PRO A 224 -6.57 -6.25 -17.32
C PRO A 224 -7.68 -6.24 -18.39
N GLN A 225 -8.90 -5.86 -18.02
CA GLN A 225 -10.03 -5.72 -18.94
C GLN A 225 -9.83 -4.55 -19.90
N PHE A 226 -9.34 -3.41 -19.39
CA PHE A 226 -8.96 -2.27 -20.20
C PHE A 226 -7.91 -2.66 -21.25
N ILE A 227 -6.86 -3.39 -20.85
CA ILE A 227 -5.81 -3.87 -21.77
C ILE A 227 -6.37 -4.82 -22.83
N MET A 228 -7.21 -5.79 -22.46
CA MET A 228 -7.88 -6.67 -23.43
C MET A 228 -8.69 -5.87 -24.46
N ASN A 229 -9.41 -4.83 -24.02
CA ASN A 229 -10.16 -3.95 -24.91
C ASN A 229 -9.25 -3.12 -25.82
N GLN A 230 -8.11 -2.59 -25.33
CA GLN A 230 -7.14 -1.86 -26.16
C GLN A 230 -6.51 -2.75 -27.23
N LEU A 231 -6.22 -4.01 -26.89
CA LEU A 231 -5.68 -4.99 -27.83
C LEU A 231 -6.74 -5.55 -28.78
N ASN A 232 -8.03 -5.38 -28.45
CA ASN A 232 -9.16 -6.08 -29.04
C ASN A 232 -8.91 -7.60 -29.12
N ALA A 233 -8.36 -8.16 -28.04
CA ALA A 233 -8.00 -9.56 -27.92
C ALA A 233 -8.32 -10.05 -26.50
N TYR A 234 -8.99 -11.19 -26.40
CA TYR A 234 -9.55 -11.72 -25.15
C TYR A 234 -8.99 -13.13 -24.92
N PRO A 235 -7.85 -13.26 -24.22
CA PRO A 235 -7.21 -14.54 -23.96
C PRO A 235 -8.14 -15.53 -23.28
N SER A 236 -7.99 -16.82 -23.61
CA SER A 236 -8.74 -17.86 -22.92
C SER A 236 -8.20 -18.09 -21.50
N GLU A 237 -9.07 -18.53 -20.60
CA GLU A 237 -8.72 -18.96 -19.23
C GLU A 237 -7.52 -19.90 -19.23
N CYS A 238 -7.52 -20.90 -20.10
CA CYS A 238 -6.41 -21.85 -20.26
C CYS A 238 -5.06 -21.17 -20.56
N GLU A 239 -5.01 -20.12 -21.38
CA GLU A 239 -3.75 -19.40 -21.64
C GLU A 239 -3.28 -18.64 -20.40
N LEU A 240 -4.20 -18.02 -19.67
CA LEU A 240 -3.92 -17.26 -18.44
C LEU A 240 -3.45 -18.19 -17.32
N GLU A 241 -4.14 -19.31 -17.09
CA GLU A 241 -3.73 -20.36 -16.15
C GLU A 241 -2.35 -20.91 -16.49
N SER A 242 -2.09 -21.16 -17.79
CA SER A 242 -0.79 -21.64 -18.25
C SER A 242 0.33 -20.65 -18.01
N LEU A 243 0.05 -19.34 -18.04
CA LEU A 243 1.02 -18.28 -17.75
C LEU A 243 1.30 -18.17 -16.26
N THR A 244 0.27 -18.22 -15.41
CA THR A 244 0.41 -18.29 -13.94
C THR A 244 1.22 -19.53 -13.54
N ALA A 245 0.89 -20.71 -14.08
CA ALA A 245 1.63 -21.94 -13.80
C ALA A 245 3.10 -21.87 -14.24
N ALA A 246 3.38 -21.25 -15.38
CA ALA A 246 4.75 -21.04 -15.85
C ALA A 246 5.53 -20.05 -14.97
N ALA A 247 4.86 -19.02 -14.43
CA ALA A 247 5.45 -18.08 -13.48
C ALA A 247 5.78 -18.76 -12.14
N ILE A 248 4.84 -19.55 -11.60
CA ILE A 248 5.06 -20.38 -10.40
C ILE A 248 6.26 -21.30 -10.62
N ALA A 249 6.27 -22.09 -11.70
CA ALA A 249 7.37 -23.01 -11.99
C ALA A 249 8.74 -22.31 -12.15
N ALA A 250 8.76 -21.04 -12.57
CA ALA A 250 9.98 -20.25 -12.68
C ALA A 250 10.45 -19.66 -11.35
N CYS A 251 9.55 -19.51 -10.37
CA CYS A 251 9.80 -18.70 -9.16
C CYS A 251 9.68 -19.46 -7.84
N ASP A 252 9.04 -20.62 -7.82
CA ASP A 252 8.84 -21.51 -6.67
C ASP A 252 10.18 -21.72 -5.91
N GLY A 253 11.21 -22.16 -6.62
CA GLY A 253 12.56 -22.39 -6.09
C GLY A 253 13.29 -21.19 -5.46
N ASN A 254 12.79 -19.96 -5.60
CA ASN A 254 13.52 -18.75 -5.21
C ASN A 254 13.60 -18.56 -3.69
N ASP A 255 12.71 -19.19 -2.92
CA ASP A 255 12.76 -19.20 -1.45
C ASP A 255 13.55 -20.39 -0.87
N GLY A 256 14.09 -21.26 -1.74
CA GLY A 256 14.82 -22.48 -1.37
C GLY A 256 13.96 -23.73 -1.29
N HIS A 257 12.65 -23.63 -1.53
CA HIS A 257 11.70 -24.75 -1.58
C HIS A 257 11.06 -24.87 -2.97
N VAL A 258 10.61 -26.08 -3.31
CA VAL A 258 9.88 -26.34 -4.57
C VAL A 258 8.59 -27.05 -4.18
N ASP A 259 7.58 -26.28 -3.83
CA ASP A 259 6.30 -26.73 -3.29
C ASP A 259 5.08 -26.14 -4.02
N GLY A 260 5.33 -25.39 -5.10
CA GLY A 260 4.30 -24.75 -5.92
C GLY A 260 3.81 -23.42 -5.35
N ILE A 261 4.52 -22.82 -4.38
CA ILE A 261 4.16 -21.56 -3.73
C ILE A 261 5.25 -20.53 -4.01
N ILE A 262 4.87 -19.28 -4.29
CA ILE A 262 5.83 -18.17 -4.36
C ILE A 262 5.89 -17.48 -2.99
N SER A 263 6.75 -17.93 -2.08
CA SER A 263 6.86 -17.32 -0.75
C SER A 263 7.76 -16.07 -0.72
N ALA A 264 8.59 -15.90 -1.74
CA ALA A 264 9.44 -14.73 -1.94
C ALA A 264 9.09 -13.97 -3.23
N PRO A 265 7.91 -13.34 -3.33
CA PRO A 265 7.44 -12.71 -4.59
C PRO A 265 8.39 -11.63 -5.12
N ASN A 266 9.14 -10.95 -4.24
CA ASN A 266 10.13 -9.94 -4.63
C ASN A 266 11.34 -10.51 -5.39
N LEU A 267 11.63 -11.81 -5.26
CA LEU A 267 12.68 -12.50 -5.98
C LEU A 267 12.19 -13.08 -7.32
N CYS A 268 10.88 -13.08 -7.55
CA CYS A 268 10.29 -13.60 -8.79
C CYS A 268 10.46 -12.59 -9.94
N HIS A 269 11.16 -13.02 -10.99
CA HIS A 269 11.37 -12.25 -12.20
C HIS A 269 11.01 -13.11 -13.41
N TYR A 270 9.72 -13.24 -13.69
CA TYR A 270 9.22 -13.97 -14.84
C TYR A 270 8.73 -13.01 -15.93
N ASP A 271 9.18 -13.22 -17.17
CA ASP A 271 8.69 -12.51 -18.35
C ASP A 271 7.71 -13.41 -19.14
N PRO A 272 6.40 -13.11 -19.12
CA PRO A 272 5.39 -13.92 -19.81
C PRO A 272 5.55 -13.93 -21.33
N LEU A 273 6.27 -12.96 -21.91
CA LEU A 273 6.51 -12.92 -23.35
C LEU A 273 7.38 -14.09 -23.82
N THR A 274 8.17 -14.68 -22.92
CA THR A 274 8.98 -15.87 -23.20
C THR A 274 8.15 -17.14 -23.42
N ALA A 275 6.85 -17.11 -23.07
CA ALA A 275 5.91 -18.21 -23.22
C ALA A 275 5.06 -18.14 -24.49
N VAL A 276 5.12 -17.05 -25.26
CA VAL A 276 4.39 -16.91 -26.52
C VAL A 276 4.74 -18.05 -27.48
N ASN A 277 3.74 -18.62 -28.14
CA ASN A 277 3.83 -19.80 -29.00
C ASN A 277 4.25 -21.10 -28.30
N ARG A 278 4.31 -21.16 -26.97
CA ARG A 278 4.41 -22.45 -26.26
C ARG A 278 3.06 -23.15 -26.28
N LEU A 279 3.10 -24.47 -26.48
CA LEU A 279 1.93 -25.32 -26.47
C LEU A 279 1.51 -25.60 -25.02
N THR A 280 0.25 -25.32 -24.70
CA THR A 280 -0.38 -25.66 -23.43
C THR A 280 -1.52 -26.65 -23.63
N ILE A 281 -1.78 -27.45 -22.60
CA ILE A 281 -2.86 -28.44 -22.57
C ILE A 281 -3.90 -27.92 -21.58
N CYS A 282 -5.08 -27.61 -22.09
CA CYS A 282 -6.18 -27.08 -21.30
C CYS A 282 -6.87 -28.20 -20.50
N SER A 283 -7.66 -27.79 -19.51
CA SER A 283 -8.45 -28.71 -18.65
C SER A 283 -9.43 -29.58 -19.44
N ASP A 284 -9.95 -29.09 -20.57
CA ASP A 284 -10.81 -29.82 -21.52
C ASP A 284 -10.01 -30.78 -22.45
N GLY A 285 -8.70 -30.90 -22.26
CA GLY A 285 -7.80 -31.69 -23.09
C GLY A 285 -7.43 -31.05 -24.43
N SER A 286 -7.99 -29.88 -24.74
CA SER A 286 -7.62 -29.13 -25.95
C SER A 286 -6.19 -28.62 -25.86
N ARG A 287 -5.56 -28.44 -27.02
CA ARG A 287 -4.20 -27.92 -27.13
C ARG A 287 -4.25 -26.52 -27.71
N ARG A 288 -3.61 -25.56 -27.03
CA ARG A 288 -3.58 -24.16 -27.44
C ARG A 288 -2.16 -23.63 -27.42
N LEU A 289 -1.86 -22.69 -28.33
CA LEU A 289 -0.64 -21.91 -28.24
C LEU A 289 -0.92 -20.68 -27.39
N ILE A 290 -0.03 -20.35 -26.47
CA ILE A 290 -0.11 -19.09 -25.71
C ILE A 290 0.03 -17.93 -26.69
N SER A 291 -0.99 -17.09 -26.77
CA SER A 291 -1.00 -15.93 -27.66
C SER A 291 -0.14 -14.78 -27.14
N HIS A 292 0.26 -13.90 -28.04
CA HIS A 292 0.93 -12.65 -27.66
C HIS A 292 0.04 -11.77 -26.75
N ALA A 293 -1.28 -11.75 -27.02
CA ALA A 293 -2.24 -11.02 -26.19
C ALA A 293 -2.30 -11.57 -24.76
N ALA A 294 -2.31 -12.90 -24.58
CA ALA A 294 -2.28 -13.53 -23.26
C ALA A 294 -1.05 -13.09 -22.45
N ALA A 295 0.13 -13.10 -23.08
CA ALA A 295 1.37 -12.68 -22.44
C ALA A 295 1.37 -11.20 -22.04
N ILE A 296 0.82 -10.31 -22.88
CA ILE A 296 0.69 -8.88 -22.55
C ILE A 296 -0.31 -8.66 -21.42
N VAL A 297 -1.49 -9.30 -21.46
CA VAL A 297 -2.50 -9.19 -20.40
C VAL A 297 -1.94 -9.68 -19.07
N ALA A 298 -1.23 -10.81 -19.04
CA ALA A 298 -0.57 -11.32 -17.84
C ALA A 298 0.48 -10.33 -17.31
N LYS A 299 1.34 -9.80 -18.19
CA LYS A 299 2.35 -8.80 -17.82
C LYS A 299 1.70 -7.58 -17.16
N GLU A 300 0.69 -7.00 -17.81
CA GLU A 300 0.01 -5.81 -17.34
C GLU A 300 -0.76 -6.04 -16.04
N ALA A 301 -1.34 -7.24 -15.85
CA ALA A 301 -1.97 -7.62 -14.59
C ALA A 301 -0.96 -7.72 -13.43
N TRP A 302 0.23 -8.29 -13.68
CA TRP A 302 1.28 -8.40 -12.65
C TRP A 302 2.02 -7.10 -12.35
N THR A 303 2.13 -6.18 -13.33
CA THR A 303 2.78 -4.88 -13.11
C THR A 303 1.83 -3.81 -12.58
N GLY A 304 0.53 -3.95 -12.85
CA GLY A 304 -0.51 -3.00 -12.47
C GLY A 304 -0.62 -1.80 -13.42
N PRO A 305 -1.61 -0.93 -13.21
CA PRO A 305 -1.91 0.18 -14.10
C PRO A 305 -0.81 1.25 -14.10
N THR A 306 -0.52 1.78 -15.29
CA THR A 306 0.43 2.88 -15.49
C THR A 306 -0.21 4.00 -16.31
N LYS A 307 0.29 5.22 -16.13
CA LYS A 307 0.02 6.34 -17.04
C LYS A 307 0.71 6.09 -18.38
N ALA A 308 0.29 6.81 -19.42
CA ALA A 308 0.98 6.83 -20.71
C ALA A 308 2.47 7.25 -20.62
N THR A 309 2.85 7.94 -19.54
CA THR A 309 4.25 8.31 -19.24
C THR A 309 5.09 7.17 -18.64
N GLY A 310 4.48 6.03 -18.31
CA GLY A 310 5.09 4.90 -17.61
C GLY A 310 5.08 5.03 -16.07
N GLU A 311 4.50 6.09 -15.52
CA GLU A 311 4.34 6.24 -14.07
C GLU A 311 3.27 5.28 -13.55
N ARG A 312 3.59 4.49 -12.52
CA ARG A 312 2.64 3.56 -11.89
C ARG A 312 1.51 4.30 -11.19
N LEU A 313 0.27 3.88 -11.45
CA LEU A 313 -0.93 4.35 -10.76
C LEU A 313 -1.26 3.48 -9.54
N TRP A 314 -1.14 2.16 -9.68
CA TRP A 314 -1.39 1.20 -8.62
C TRP A 314 -0.52 -0.06 -8.77
N PHE A 315 -0.49 -0.90 -7.74
CA PHE A 315 0.23 -2.17 -7.77
C PHE A 315 -0.45 -3.19 -8.71
N GLY A 316 0.30 -4.19 -9.15
CA GLY A 316 -0.22 -5.36 -9.86
C GLY A 316 -0.33 -6.58 -8.95
N LEU A 317 -0.97 -7.64 -9.47
CA LEU A 317 -1.15 -8.92 -8.78
C LEU A 317 0.20 -9.63 -8.62
N SER A 318 0.31 -10.52 -7.64
CA SER A 318 1.45 -11.44 -7.54
C SER A 318 1.43 -12.45 -8.69
N TYR A 319 2.60 -13.01 -9.01
CA TYR A 319 2.77 -13.94 -10.13
C TYR A 319 1.97 -15.25 -9.99
N ASP A 320 1.71 -15.69 -8.76
CA ASP A 320 0.95 -16.89 -8.41
C ASP A 320 -0.55 -16.65 -8.25
N ALA A 321 -1.01 -15.39 -8.30
CA ALA A 321 -2.43 -15.07 -8.26
C ALA A 321 -3.14 -15.54 -9.55
N PRO A 322 -4.28 -16.22 -9.45
CA PRO A 322 -5.12 -16.55 -10.60
C PRO A 322 -5.52 -15.31 -11.41
N LEU A 323 -4.96 -15.16 -12.61
CA LEU A 323 -5.23 -14.00 -13.48
C LEU A 323 -6.71 -13.89 -13.88
N THR A 324 -7.45 -15.00 -13.84
CA THR A 324 -8.88 -15.06 -14.17
C THR A 324 -9.76 -14.28 -13.20
N GLY A 325 -9.28 -13.92 -12.00
CA GLY A 325 -10.01 -13.04 -11.08
C GLY A 325 -10.34 -11.68 -11.70
N LEU A 326 -9.37 -11.07 -12.40
CA LEU A 326 -9.51 -9.73 -13.01
C LEU A 326 -9.49 -9.73 -14.53
N ALA A 327 -8.88 -10.74 -15.18
CA ALA A 327 -8.79 -10.88 -16.63
C ALA A 327 -9.79 -11.88 -17.21
N ASN A 328 -10.92 -12.12 -16.52
CA ASN A 328 -11.93 -13.08 -16.96
C ASN A 328 -12.53 -12.74 -18.34
N THR A 329 -12.98 -13.77 -19.07
CA THR A 329 -13.65 -13.65 -20.35
C THR A 329 -14.91 -14.49 -20.41
N ILE A 330 -15.85 -14.10 -21.26
CA ILE A 330 -17.06 -14.87 -21.55
C ILE A 330 -17.20 -15.06 -23.06
N SER A 331 -17.56 -16.27 -23.48
CA SER A 331 -17.81 -16.59 -24.88
C SER A 331 -19.30 -16.90 -25.10
N ARG A 332 -19.94 -16.15 -25.99
CA ARG A 332 -21.33 -16.41 -26.43
C ARG A 332 -21.40 -16.33 -27.96
N ASN A 333 -22.06 -17.30 -28.59
CA ASN A 333 -22.21 -17.37 -30.05
C ASN A 333 -20.89 -17.21 -30.82
N ASN A 334 -19.83 -17.89 -30.35
CA ASN A 334 -18.47 -17.82 -30.89
C ASN A 334 -17.82 -16.42 -30.86
N VAL A 335 -18.35 -15.49 -30.06
CA VAL A 335 -17.73 -14.19 -29.79
C VAL A 335 -17.27 -14.17 -28.33
N THR A 336 -15.97 -14.05 -28.12
CA THR A 336 -15.36 -13.88 -26.80
C THR A 336 -15.22 -12.39 -26.49
N ARG A 337 -15.57 -12.02 -25.26
CA ARG A 337 -15.41 -10.65 -24.73
C ARG A 337 -14.89 -10.71 -23.30
N GLY A 338 -14.31 -9.60 -22.85
CA GLY A 338 -13.97 -9.42 -21.45
C GLY A 338 -15.21 -9.47 -20.56
N SER A 339 -15.08 -10.10 -19.39
CA SER A 339 -16.09 -10.14 -18.34
C SER A 339 -15.49 -9.45 -17.11
N PRO A 340 -15.63 -8.12 -16.97
CA PRO A 340 -15.00 -7.40 -15.88
C PRO A 340 -15.55 -7.83 -14.52
N PHE A 341 -14.70 -7.76 -13.49
CA PHE A 341 -15.12 -7.96 -12.12
C PHE A 341 -16.20 -6.92 -11.76
N PRO A 342 -17.39 -7.36 -11.29
CA PRO A 342 -18.53 -6.46 -11.11
C PRO A 342 -18.26 -5.28 -10.16
N VAL A 343 -17.53 -5.49 -9.06
CA VAL A 343 -17.21 -4.42 -8.09
C VAL A 343 -16.47 -3.28 -8.76
N SER A 344 -15.43 -3.59 -9.54
CA SER A 344 -14.69 -2.60 -10.31
C SER A 344 -15.56 -1.88 -11.36
N ALA A 345 -16.37 -2.65 -12.10
CA ALA A 345 -17.22 -2.12 -13.15
C ALA A 345 -18.28 -1.14 -12.60
N ASP A 346 -18.93 -1.51 -11.50
CA ASP A 346 -19.93 -0.71 -10.81
C ASP A 346 -19.30 0.52 -10.16
N TRP A 347 -18.11 0.40 -9.56
CA TRP A 347 -17.41 1.56 -9.01
C TRP A 347 -17.17 2.63 -10.08
N ILE A 348 -16.65 2.22 -11.23
CA ILE A 348 -16.38 3.13 -12.33
C ILE A 348 -17.69 3.72 -12.88
N ARG A 349 -18.71 2.89 -13.16
CA ARG A 349 -19.97 3.35 -13.78
C ARG A 349 -20.82 4.18 -12.82
N LEU A 350 -21.09 3.65 -11.63
CA LEU A 350 -22.07 4.19 -10.71
C LEU A 350 -21.48 5.33 -9.86
N PHE A 351 -20.24 5.20 -9.38
CA PHE A 351 -19.68 6.24 -8.49
C PHE A 351 -18.85 7.27 -9.25
N VAL A 352 -17.87 6.83 -10.06
CA VAL A 352 -16.97 7.78 -10.74
C VAL A 352 -17.67 8.47 -11.92
N LYS A 353 -18.33 7.69 -12.78
CA LYS A 353 -19.02 8.20 -13.97
C LYS A 353 -20.45 8.66 -13.72
N LYS A 354 -21.08 8.18 -12.64
CA LYS A 354 -22.45 8.53 -12.25
C LYS A 354 -23.47 8.18 -13.34
N ASP A 355 -23.19 7.13 -14.11
CA ASP A 355 -23.96 6.69 -15.27
C ASP A 355 -23.88 5.16 -15.38
N SER A 356 -24.98 4.48 -15.06
CA SER A 356 -25.08 3.02 -15.14
C SER A 356 -24.96 2.48 -16.57
N SER A 357 -25.22 3.30 -17.58
CA SER A 357 -25.11 2.94 -19.00
C SER A 357 -23.70 3.16 -19.58
N PHE A 358 -22.76 3.69 -18.79
CA PHE A 358 -21.42 4.04 -19.26
C PHE A 358 -20.67 2.81 -19.81
N SER A 359 -20.20 2.93 -21.05
CA SER A 359 -19.46 1.87 -21.74
C SER A 359 -18.00 1.86 -21.32
N LEU A 360 -17.59 0.78 -20.64
CA LEU A 360 -16.21 0.57 -20.22
C LEU A 360 -15.30 0.04 -21.34
N THR A 361 -15.87 -0.51 -22.43
CA THR A 361 -15.11 -1.18 -23.49
C THR A 361 -14.43 -0.22 -24.48
N SER A 362 -14.87 1.04 -24.50
CA SER A 362 -14.43 2.04 -25.48
C SER A 362 -13.65 3.20 -24.86
N ILE A 363 -13.21 3.06 -23.61
CA ILE A 363 -12.45 4.11 -22.93
C ILE A 363 -11.01 4.14 -23.45
N THR A 364 -10.43 5.34 -23.57
CA THR A 364 -9.02 5.53 -23.93
C THR A 364 -8.13 5.46 -22.69
N GLN A 365 -6.80 5.35 -22.90
CA GLN A 365 -5.82 5.50 -21.82
C GLN A 365 -6.01 6.80 -21.01
N ARG A 366 -6.30 7.91 -21.70
CA ARG A 366 -6.57 9.20 -21.06
C ARG A 366 -7.85 9.15 -20.22
N ASP A 367 -8.88 8.46 -20.68
CA ASP A 367 -10.12 8.30 -19.93
C ASP A 367 -9.88 7.45 -18.67
N TYR A 368 -9.11 6.37 -18.78
CA TYR A 368 -8.73 5.54 -17.64
C TYR A 368 -7.96 6.35 -16.59
N GLU A 369 -6.96 7.13 -16.99
CA GLU A 369 -6.21 8.02 -16.08
C GLU A 369 -7.11 9.06 -15.41
N ASN A 370 -8.06 9.64 -16.15
CA ASN A 370 -9.03 10.59 -15.60
C ASN A 370 -10.00 9.93 -14.62
N ILE A 371 -10.47 8.70 -14.91
CA ILE A 371 -11.33 7.91 -14.02
C ILE A 371 -10.57 7.60 -12.72
N PHE A 372 -9.32 7.13 -12.82
CA PHE A 372 -8.48 6.84 -11.66
C PHE A 372 -8.25 8.09 -10.80
N HIS A 373 -7.95 9.22 -11.44
CA HIS A 373 -7.76 10.49 -10.75
C HIS A 373 -9.04 10.98 -10.06
N ALA A 374 -10.17 11.00 -10.77
CA ALA A 374 -11.47 11.44 -10.23
C ALA A 374 -11.93 10.55 -9.08
N SER A 375 -11.75 9.23 -9.21
CA SER A 375 -12.05 8.27 -8.14
C SER A 375 -11.34 8.65 -6.84
N ASN A 376 -10.02 8.83 -6.90
CA ASN A 376 -9.24 9.23 -5.73
C ASN A 376 -9.64 10.62 -5.21
N GLN A 377 -9.81 11.60 -6.09
CA GLN A 377 -10.09 12.98 -5.69
C GLN A 377 -11.47 13.14 -5.04
N GLU A 378 -12.47 12.37 -5.46
CA GLU A 378 -13.84 12.47 -4.96
C GLU A 378 -14.12 11.61 -3.72
N PHE A 379 -13.51 10.42 -3.61
CA PHE A 379 -13.95 9.40 -2.65
C PHE A 379 -12.95 9.01 -1.55
N THR A 380 -11.70 9.48 -1.60
CA THR A 380 -10.67 9.10 -0.60
C THR A 380 -11.12 9.41 0.83
N SER A 381 -11.68 10.59 1.10
CA SER A 381 -12.12 10.98 2.45
C SER A 381 -13.34 10.21 2.97
N ILE A 382 -14.08 9.55 2.07
CA ILE A 382 -15.30 8.80 2.41
C ILE A 382 -14.96 7.35 2.69
N ILE A 383 -14.31 6.66 1.73
CA ILE A 383 -14.12 5.21 1.75
C ILE A 383 -12.67 4.75 1.59
N GLY A 384 -11.72 5.67 1.38
CA GLY A 384 -10.28 5.37 1.22
C GLY A 384 -9.76 4.42 2.30
N THR A 385 -10.10 4.67 3.56
CA THR A 385 -9.73 3.82 4.71
C THR A 385 -8.22 3.57 4.80
N ASP A 386 -7.42 4.57 4.46
CA ASP A 386 -5.98 4.43 4.26
C ASP A 386 -5.17 5.46 5.07
N ASP A 387 -5.80 6.06 6.10
CA ASP A 387 -5.17 6.96 7.06
C ASP A 387 -4.11 6.19 7.88
N PRO A 388 -2.82 6.54 7.75
CA PRO A 388 -1.75 5.86 8.46
C PRO A 388 -1.60 6.30 9.92
N ASP A 389 -2.27 7.37 10.38
CA ASP A 389 -2.22 7.78 11.78
C ASP A 389 -3.18 6.95 12.64
N LEU A 390 -2.62 5.95 13.33
CA LEU A 390 -3.33 5.09 14.27
C LEU A 390 -3.05 5.46 15.74
N SER A 391 -2.54 6.67 16.01
CA SER A 391 -2.14 7.09 17.36
C SER A 391 -3.26 6.98 18.39
N GLN A 392 -4.48 7.38 18.04
CA GLN A 392 -5.62 7.30 18.96
C GLN A 392 -6.02 5.86 19.28
N PHE A 393 -5.94 4.95 18.30
CA PHE A 393 -6.21 3.52 18.51
C PHE A 393 -5.15 2.87 19.39
N ARG A 394 -3.87 3.19 19.14
CA ARG A 394 -2.75 2.79 20.00
C ARG A 394 -2.94 3.28 21.44
N ASP A 395 -3.27 4.56 21.61
CA ASP A 395 -3.40 5.19 22.93
C ASP A 395 -4.64 4.69 23.69
N ALA A 396 -5.68 4.23 22.97
CA ALA A 396 -6.80 3.49 23.53
C ALA A 396 -6.44 2.06 23.97
N GLY A 397 -5.24 1.57 23.62
CA GLY A 397 -4.74 0.24 23.98
C GLY A 397 -5.07 -0.86 22.98
N GLY A 398 -5.69 -0.51 21.85
CA GLY A 398 -6.17 -1.47 20.86
C GLY A 398 -5.06 -2.30 20.21
N LYS A 399 -5.43 -3.48 19.68
CA LYS A 399 -4.55 -4.40 18.93
C LYS A 399 -5.13 -4.76 17.57
N ILE A 400 -4.30 -4.76 16.52
CA ILE A 400 -4.67 -5.16 15.17
C ILE A 400 -3.80 -6.33 14.74
N ILE A 401 -4.43 -7.42 14.32
CA ILE A 401 -3.80 -8.41 13.46
C ILE A 401 -4.37 -8.19 12.07
N THR A 402 -3.51 -7.87 11.11
CA THR A 402 -3.87 -7.89 9.70
C THR A 402 -3.08 -8.97 8.99
N TRP A 403 -3.72 -9.65 8.03
CA TRP A 403 -3.05 -10.64 7.21
C TRP A 403 -3.56 -10.55 5.77
N HIS A 404 -2.75 -10.98 4.80
CA HIS A 404 -3.12 -10.94 3.39
C HIS A 404 -2.52 -12.14 2.64
N GLY A 405 -3.36 -12.85 1.89
CA GLY A 405 -2.91 -13.87 0.95
C GLY A 405 -2.03 -13.27 -0.14
N LEU A 406 -0.88 -13.85 -0.43
CA LEU A 406 0.00 -13.30 -1.47
C LEU A 406 -0.47 -13.66 -2.89
N ALA A 407 -1.25 -14.73 -3.03
CA ALA A 407 -1.86 -15.14 -4.29
C ALA A 407 -3.29 -14.59 -4.46
N ASP A 408 -3.65 -13.53 -3.72
CA ASP A 408 -4.96 -12.88 -3.80
C ASP A 408 -5.22 -12.36 -5.22
N GLU A 409 -6.29 -12.88 -5.82
CA GLU A 409 -6.70 -12.64 -7.19
C GLU A 409 -7.60 -11.41 -7.38
N LEU A 410 -7.98 -10.73 -6.29
CA LEU A 410 -8.88 -9.57 -6.31
C LEU A 410 -8.21 -8.32 -5.73
N ILE A 411 -7.62 -8.44 -4.53
CA ILE A 411 -7.02 -7.32 -3.81
C ILE A 411 -5.50 -7.44 -3.82
N PHE A 412 -4.85 -6.37 -4.28
CA PHE A 412 -3.39 -6.33 -4.43
C PHE A 412 -2.68 -6.32 -3.06
N PRO A 413 -1.91 -7.38 -2.68
CA PRO A 413 -1.29 -7.48 -1.34
C PRO A 413 -0.27 -6.37 -1.03
N ASN A 414 0.34 -5.82 -2.08
CA ASN A 414 1.24 -4.68 -1.98
C ASN A 414 0.53 -3.39 -1.50
N GLY A 415 -0.80 -3.28 -1.67
CA GLY A 415 -1.59 -2.19 -1.10
C GLY A 415 -1.60 -2.23 0.43
N THR A 416 -1.77 -3.41 1.02
CA THR A 416 -1.69 -3.61 2.48
C THR A 416 -0.26 -3.43 3.00
N THR A 417 0.72 -3.96 2.27
CA THR A 417 2.15 -3.76 2.61
C THR A 417 2.49 -2.27 2.63
N ASN A 418 2.08 -1.52 1.61
CA ASN A 418 2.31 -0.08 1.56
C ASN A 418 1.60 0.68 2.68
N TYR A 419 0.38 0.30 3.05
CA TYR A 419 -0.32 0.90 4.19
C TYR A 419 0.44 0.67 5.49
N TYR A 420 0.83 -0.57 5.78
CA TYR A 420 1.60 -0.91 6.98
C TYR A 420 2.92 -0.12 7.05
N ASP A 421 3.65 0.00 5.93
CA ASP A 421 4.88 0.78 5.86
C ASP A 421 4.66 2.27 6.18
N ARG A 422 3.54 2.85 5.74
CA ARG A 422 3.20 4.25 6.06
C ARG A 422 2.87 4.43 7.54
N VAL A 423 2.16 3.48 8.15
CA VAL A 423 1.91 3.49 9.62
C VAL A 423 3.24 3.38 10.36
N ALA A 424 4.10 2.42 9.99
CA ALA A 424 5.41 2.20 10.59
C ALA A 424 6.35 3.41 10.47
N ALA A 425 6.25 4.16 9.35
CA ALA A 425 7.01 5.37 9.14
C ALA A 425 6.58 6.53 10.05
N LEU A 426 5.30 6.58 10.45
CA LEU A 426 4.79 7.57 11.41
C LEU A 426 5.02 7.14 12.86
N ASP A 427 4.88 5.85 13.16
CA ASP A 427 5.08 5.29 14.48
C ASP A 427 6.03 4.09 14.45
N PRO A 428 7.30 4.28 14.84
CA PRO A 428 8.28 3.19 14.96
C PRO A 428 7.87 2.07 15.93
N LYS A 429 6.86 2.31 16.79
CA LYS A 429 6.30 1.33 17.73
C LYS A 429 5.05 0.61 17.18
N VAL A 430 4.77 0.70 15.88
CA VAL A 430 3.62 0.02 15.25
C VAL A 430 3.44 -1.43 15.71
N ARG A 431 4.53 -2.18 15.88
CA ARG A 431 4.52 -3.60 16.31
C ARG A 431 3.92 -3.85 17.70
N ASP A 432 3.79 -2.82 18.54
CA ASP A 432 3.19 -2.89 19.87
C ASP A 432 1.64 -2.93 19.81
N TYR A 433 1.06 -2.59 18.66
CA TYR A 433 -0.40 -2.52 18.49
C TYR A 433 -0.92 -2.97 17.12
N MET A 434 -0.10 -3.11 16.09
CA MET A 434 -0.50 -3.62 14.77
C MET A 434 0.58 -4.55 14.24
N ARG A 435 0.18 -5.76 13.84
CA ARG A 435 1.05 -6.76 13.22
C ARG A 435 0.49 -7.21 11.88
N PHE A 436 1.36 -7.29 10.87
CA PHE A 436 0.98 -7.70 9.51
C PHE A 436 1.60 -9.05 9.15
N PHE A 437 0.78 -10.00 8.71
CA PHE A 437 1.20 -11.33 8.29
C PHE A 437 0.92 -11.55 6.81
N GLN A 438 1.96 -11.86 6.04
CA GLN A 438 1.82 -12.27 4.64
C GLN A 438 1.64 -13.79 4.58
N ALA A 439 0.65 -14.25 3.80
CA ALA A 439 0.33 -15.67 3.64
C ALA A 439 0.61 -16.13 2.19
N PRO A 440 1.84 -16.57 1.88
CA PRO A 440 2.22 -17.18 0.60
C PRO A 440 1.23 -18.24 0.09
N GLY A 441 0.90 -18.18 -1.21
CA GLY A 441 0.06 -19.18 -1.88
C GLY A 441 -1.42 -19.20 -1.45
N VAL A 442 -1.85 -18.31 -0.55
CA VAL A 442 -3.24 -18.14 -0.15
C VAL A 442 -3.90 -17.09 -1.05
N GLY A 443 -5.10 -17.40 -1.53
CA GLY A 443 -5.91 -16.50 -2.37
C GLY A 443 -6.70 -15.47 -1.56
N HIS A 444 -7.73 -14.90 -2.17
CA HIS A 444 -8.57 -13.90 -1.52
C HIS A 444 -9.32 -14.47 -0.30
N CYS A 445 -9.01 -13.94 0.89
CA CYS A 445 -9.57 -14.36 2.19
C CYS A 445 -9.41 -15.83 2.57
N GLY A 446 -8.76 -16.64 1.74
CA GLY A 446 -8.57 -18.07 1.93
C GLY A 446 -8.32 -18.76 0.60
N GLY A 447 -8.55 -20.09 0.57
CA GLY A 447 -8.27 -20.89 -0.62
C GLY A 447 -6.78 -20.90 -1.00
N GLY A 448 -6.49 -21.12 -2.28
CA GLY A 448 -5.13 -21.30 -2.77
C GLY A 448 -4.48 -22.62 -2.35
N VAL A 449 -3.20 -22.77 -2.70
CA VAL A 449 -2.40 -23.97 -2.40
C VAL A 449 -1.55 -23.81 -1.14
N GLY A 450 -1.40 -22.58 -0.65
CA GLY A 450 -0.62 -22.24 0.53
C GLY A 450 -1.32 -22.53 1.86
N PRO A 451 -0.57 -22.46 2.97
CA PRO A 451 -1.16 -22.63 4.29
C PRO A 451 -1.98 -21.39 4.68
N MET A 452 -3.24 -21.53 5.06
CA MET A 452 -4.08 -20.40 5.49
C MET A 452 -3.95 -20.20 7.01
N PRO A 453 -3.86 -18.96 7.54
CA PRO A 453 -3.90 -18.73 8.98
C PRO A 453 -5.10 -19.41 9.63
N ILE A 454 -4.85 -20.16 10.69
CA ILE A 454 -5.86 -20.80 11.53
C ILE A 454 -5.80 -20.16 12.92
N ARG A 455 -6.95 -19.87 13.51
CA ARG A 455 -7.05 -19.32 14.88
C ARG A 455 -6.43 -17.92 15.06
N ALA A 456 -6.43 -17.08 14.03
CA ALA A 456 -5.94 -15.70 14.13
C ALA A 456 -6.74 -14.87 15.17
N LEU A 457 -8.05 -15.13 15.31
CA LEU A 457 -8.89 -14.49 16.34
C LEU A 457 -8.46 -14.88 17.75
N ASP A 458 -8.12 -16.15 18.00
CA ASP A 458 -7.59 -16.60 19.30
C ASP A 458 -6.25 -15.92 19.63
N ALA A 459 -5.38 -15.76 18.63
CA ALA A 459 -4.11 -15.07 18.79
C ALA A 459 -4.33 -13.60 19.15
N LEU A 460 -5.32 -12.94 18.54
CA LEU A 460 -5.72 -11.57 18.85
C LEU A 460 -6.27 -11.45 20.28
N VAL A 461 -7.18 -12.35 20.69
CA VAL A 461 -7.71 -12.40 22.07
C VAL A 461 -6.58 -12.56 23.08
N ASN A 462 -5.63 -13.46 22.83
CA ASN A 462 -4.49 -13.66 23.72
C ASN A 462 -3.57 -12.44 23.78
N TRP A 463 -3.45 -11.68 22.69
CA TRP A 463 -2.71 -10.42 22.69
C TRP A 463 -3.41 -9.34 23.53
N VAL A 464 -4.71 -9.14 23.30
CA VAL A 464 -5.52 -8.13 24.01
C VAL A 464 -5.60 -8.43 25.51
N GLU A 465 -5.93 -9.67 25.88
CA GLU A 465 -6.26 -10.00 27.27
C GLU A 465 -5.05 -10.39 28.11
N ASN A 466 -4.01 -10.96 27.49
CA ASN A 466 -2.84 -11.48 28.20
C ASN A 466 -1.53 -10.78 27.81
N GLY A 467 -1.57 -9.77 26.94
CA GLY A 467 -0.38 -9.04 26.48
C GLY A 467 0.58 -9.89 25.64
N LYS A 468 0.12 -11.03 25.11
CA LYS A 468 0.95 -11.97 24.34
C LYS A 468 0.83 -11.72 22.85
N ALA A 469 1.64 -10.78 22.35
CA ALA A 469 1.69 -10.45 20.93
C ALA A 469 2.15 -11.66 20.10
N PRO A 470 1.45 -12.00 18.99
CA PRO A 470 1.83 -13.13 18.16
C PRO A 470 3.05 -12.77 17.30
N GLU A 471 4.19 -13.43 17.55
CA GLU A 471 5.32 -13.40 16.61
C GLU A 471 5.06 -14.21 15.35
N THR A 472 4.15 -15.19 15.45
CA THR A 472 3.70 -15.99 14.34
C THR A 472 2.21 -16.28 14.40
N LEU A 473 1.57 -16.48 13.25
CA LEU A 473 0.26 -17.12 13.15
C LEU A 473 0.40 -18.58 12.73
N ASP A 474 -0.28 -19.47 13.45
CA ASP A 474 -0.43 -20.85 13.03
C ASP A 474 -1.25 -20.90 11.74
N ALA A 475 -0.89 -21.79 10.83
CA ALA A 475 -1.50 -21.92 9.51
C ALA A 475 -1.53 -23.36 9.04
N ARG A 476 -2.49 -23.68 8.17
CA ARG A 476 -2.68 -25.03 7.62
C ARG A 476 -3.04 -24.98 6.13
N ALA A 477 -2.34 -25.79 5.34
CA ALA A 477 -2.69 -25.99 3.93
C ALA A 477 -3.89 -26.94 3.81
N ARG A 478 -4.71 -26.76 2.76
CA ARG A 478 -5.76 -27.73 2.44
C ARG A 478 -5.11 -29.05 2.02
N ASP A 479 -5.67 -30.18 2.46
CA ASP A 479 -5.30 -31.50 1.94
C ASP A 479 -5.77 -31.60 0.49
N ILE A 480 -4.94 -31.18 -0.46
CA ILE A 480 -5.17 -31.46 -1.88
C ILE A 480 -4.85 -32.93 -2.10
N ALA A 481 -5.80 -33.81 -1.77
CA ALA A 481 -5.79 -35.15 -2.34
C ALA A 481 -5.73 -34.96 -3.87
N ARG A 482 -4.66 -35.43 -4.52
CA ARG A 482 -4.49 -35.44 -5.99
C ARG A 482 -5.72 -36.09 -6.63
N LYS A 483 -6.77 -35.33 -6.86
CA LYS A 483 -7.87 -35.67 -7.76
C LYS A 483 -7.63 -34.86 -9.03
N SER A 484 -7.15 -35.59 -10.02
CA SER A 484 -7.14 -35.25 -11.43
C SER A 484 -8.30 -34.35 -11.86
N ALA A 485 -7.95 -33.27 -12.58
CA ALA A 485 -8.74 -32.51 -13.55
C ALA A 485 -10.25 -32.36 -13.25
N GLY A 486 -10.63 -31.21 -12.70
CA GLY A 486 -12.03 -30.81 -12.53
C GLY A 486 -12.17 -29.35 -12.10
N ASN A 487 -12.29 -28.48 -13.10
CA ASN A 487 -12.92 -27.14 -13.15
C ASN A 487 -13.15 -26.35 -11.82
N PRO A 488 -12.41 -25.26 -11.55
CA PRO A 488 -12.78 -24.22 -10.59
C PRO A 488 -13.31 -22.98 -11.33
N SER A 489 -14.37 -23.13 -12.12
CA SER A 489 -15.09 -21.98 -12.69
C SER A 489 -16.54 -22.07 -12.23
N GLN A 490 -17.01 -21.04 -11.52
CA GLN A 490 -18.36 -20.88 -10.95
C GLN A 490 -18.59 -21.52 -9.58
N ASP A 491 -18.05 -20.90 -8.53
CA ASP A 491 -18.80 -20.69 -7.30
C ASP A 491 -18.17 -19.51 -6.53
N PHE A 492 -18.73 -18.31 -6.68
CA PHE A 492 -18.35 -17.13 -5.88
C PHE A 492 -19.05 -17.12 -4.50
N SER A 493 -19.59 -18.27 -4.09
CA SER A 493 -20.16 -18.53 -2.78
C SER A 493 -19.73 -19.93 -2.34
N ILE A 494 -18.44 -20.10 -2.00
CA ILE A 494 -18.04 -21.27 -1.22
C ILE A 494 -18.19 -20.86 0.25
N PRO A 495 -19.32 -21.19 0.93
CA PRO A 495 -19.36 -21.15 2.38
C PRO A 495 -18.24 -22.04 2.90
N GLU A 496 -17.78 -21.80 4.11
CA GLU A 496 -16.74 -22.51 4.89
C GLU A 496 -17.03 -24.02 5.12
N LYS A 497 -17.64 -24.73 4.16
CA LYS A 497 -18.27 -26.05 4.23
C LYS A 497 -17.34 -27.24 4.00
N GLU A 498 -16.03 -27.09 4.21
CA GLU A 498 -15.14 -28.26 4.30
C GLU A 498 -14.16 -28.15 5.47
N PHE A 499 -14.62 -27.62 6.61
CA PHE A 499 -13.91 -27.84 7.87
C PHE A 499 -14.51 -29.07 8.58
N ILE A 500 -13.64 -30.04 8.83
CA ILE A 500 -13.83 -31.29 9.58
C ILE A 500 -14.19 -32.52 8.70
N ALA A 501 -13.18 -33.05 8.00
CA ALA A 501 -12.90 -34.49 8.01
C ALA A 501 -11.45 -34.78 7.58
N GLN A 502 -10.75 -35.53 8.44
CA GLN A 502 -9.41 -36.13 8.29
C GLN A 502 -8.20 -35.23 8.60
N GLU A 503 -7.90 -35.10 9.90
CA GLU A 503 -6.50 -35.03 10.34
C GLU A 503 -5.77 -36.32 9.91
N LYS A 504 -5.11 -36.29 8.75
CA LYS A 504 -3.95 -37.14 8.50
C LYS A 504 -2.73 -36.23 8.46
N HIS A 505 -1.98 -36.28 9.56
CA HIS A 505 -0.71 -35.58 9.81
C HIS A 505 -0.05 -34.89 8.60
N GLN A 506 -0.32 -33.59 8.45
CA GLN A 506 0.58 -32.63 7.82
C GLN A 506 0.72 -31.44 8.78
N GLY A 507 1.95 -31.04 9.07
CA GLY A 507 2.29 -30.15 10.18
C GLY A 507 1.71 -28.74 10.03
N THR A 508 1.33 -28.12 11.16
CA THR A 508 1.03 -26.68 11.23
C THR A 508 2.26 -25.86 10.84
N VAL A 509 2.09 -24.95 9.88
CA VAL A 509 3.12 -23.98 9.47
C VAL A 509 2.90 -22.68 10.24
N LYS A 510 3.94 -21.86 10.41
CA LYS A 510 3.88 -20.59 11.13
C LYS A 510 4.27 -19.43 10.22
N PHE A 511 3.39 -18.45 10.06
CA PHE A 511 3.71 -17.20 9.37
C PHE A 511 4.31 -16.20 10.31
N GLN A 512 5.43 -15.58 9.94
CA GLN A 512 6.05 -14.55 10.77
C GLN A 512 5.32 -13.20 10.64
N ALA A 513 5.20 -12.51 11.78
CA ALA A 513 4.72 -11.14 11.83
C ALA A 513 5.74 -10.20 11.23
N ASP A 514 5.24 -9.18 10.53
CA ASP A 514 5.97 -8.03 10.03
C ASP A 514 7.17 -8.52 9.22
N PRO A 515 6.92 -9.08 8.00
CA PRO A 515 7.96 -9.66 7.16
C PRO A 515 9.09 -8.66 7.17
N LEU A 516 10.20 -9.08 7.78
CA LEU A 516 11.28 -8.19 8.17
C LEU A 516 11.64 -7.31 6.97
N LYS A 517 12.29 -6.18 7.22
CA LYS A 517 13.27 -5.67 6.27
C LYS A 517 14.36 -6.72 6.02
N TYR A 518 14.01 -7.84 5.39
CA TYR A 518 14.92 -8.76 4.70
C TYR A 518 15.54 -8.04 3.48
N HIS A 519 15.04 -6.83 3.15
CA HIS A 519 15.45 -6.01 2.01
C HIS A 519 16.53 -4.96 2.28
N GLU A 520 17.08 -4.82 3.49
CA GLU A 520 18.11 -3.80 3.75
C GLU A 520 19.52 -4.36 4.00
N ARG A 521 19.78 -5.64 3.70
CA ARG A 521 21.15 -6.18 3.76
C ARG A 521 21.64 -6.92 2.52
N ASP A 522 20.76 -7.57 1.76
CA ASP A 522 21.20 -8.39 0.61
C ASP A 522 20.74 -7.85 -0.77
N SER A 523 19.65 -7.08 -0.86
CA SER A 523 19.15 -6.57 -2.16
C SER A 523 19.77 -5.23 -2.59
N GLU A 524 20.21 -4.37 -1.66
CA GLU A 524 20.92 -3.13 -2.02
C GLU A 524 22.25 -3.42 -2.74
N SER A 525 22.95 -4.52 -2.42
CA SER A 525 24.26 -4.79 -3.05
C SER A 525 24.14 -5.28 -4.49
N THR A 526 23.14 -6.13 -4.76
CA THR A 526 23.00 -6.81 -6.06
C THR A 526 22.26 -5.96 -7.09
N ASN A 527 21.23 -5.22 -6.67
CA ASN A 527 20.54 -4.26 -7.54
C ASN A 527 21.40 -3.03 -7.83
N ASP A 528 22.19 -2.51 -6.88
CA ASP A 528 23.13 -1.43 -7.17
C ASP A 528 24.22 -1.88 -8.16
N MET A 529 24.72 -3.12 -8.05
CA MET A 529 25.68 -3.67 -9.01
C MET A 529 25.10 -3.84 -10.42
N LEU A 530 23.84 -4.28 -10.55
CA LEU A 530 23.17 -4.42 -11.85
C LEU A 530 22.88 -3.06 -12.50
N VAL A 531 22.45 -2.07 -11.70
CA VAL A 531 22.26 -0.69 -12.16
C VAL A 531 23.60 -0.05 -12.57
N GLN A 532 24.70 -0.35 -11.86
CA GLN A 532 26.05 0.09 -12.22
C GLN A 532 26.56 -0.54 -13.53
N ILE A 533 26.28 -1.81 -13.78
CA ILE A 533 26.62 -2.50 -15.05
C ILE A 533 25.86 -1.88 -16.22
N GLN A 534 24.56 -1.64 -16.06
CA GLN A 534 23.75 -1.01 -17.09
C GLN A 534 24.22 0.43 -17.36
N GLY A 535 24.61 1.18 -16.33
CA GLY A 535 25.19 2.52 -16.46
C GLY A 535 26.51 2.51 -17.23
N LEU A 536 27.42 1.57 -16.95
CA LEU A 536 28.70 1.43 -17.64
C LEU A 536 28.53 0.98 -19.10
N GLN A 537 27.59 0.08 -19.38
CA GLN A 537 27.27 -0.34 -20.75
C GLN A 537 26.72 0.83 -21.58
N ASN A 538 25.86 1.66 -20.98
CA ASN A 538 25.33 2.85 -21.63
C ASN A 538 26.41 3.92 -21.84
N ALA A 539 27.32 4.12 -20.88
CA ALA A 539 28.46 5.03 -21.02
C ALA A 539 29.44 4.58 -22.11
N LEU A 540 29.71 3.27 -22.21
CA LEU A 540 30.57 2.69 -23.25
C LEU A 540 29.96 2.85 -24.65
N ALA A 541 28.64 2.69 -24.78
CA ALA A 541 27.91 2.94 -26.01
C ALA A 541 27.93 4.43 -26.41
N GLN A 542 27.89 5.34 -25.43
CA GLN A 542 28.02 6.78 -25.67
C GLN A 542 29.46 7.20 -26.05
N GLU A 543 30.49 6.63 -25.42
CA GLU A 543 31.89 6.89 -25.80
C GLU A 543 32.24 6.37 -27.21
N GLN A 544 31.69 5.21 -27.60
CA GLN A 544 31.83 4.67 -28.96
C GLN A 544 31.20 5.58 -30.03
N ASN A 545 30.14 6.31 -29.67
CA ASN A 545 29.47 7.26 -30.56
C ASN A 545 30.12 8.65 -30.55
N ALA A 546 30.83 9.03 -29.48
CA ALA A 546 31.38 10.39 -29.31
C ALA A 546 32.83 10.55 -29.77
N HIS A 547 33.66 9.50 -29.78
CA HIS A 547 35.08 9.60 -30.13
C HIS A 547 35.54 8.55 -31.15
N GLY A 548 35.49 8.94 -32.43
CA GLY A 548 36.32 8.31 -33.44
C GLY A 548 37.81 8.59 -33.14
N SER A 549 38.53 7.57 -32.65
CA SER A 549 39.99 7.34 -32.75
C SER A 549 40.90 7.33 -31.49
N SER A 550 40.42 7.41 -30.25
CA SER A 550 41.30 7.14 -29.09
C SER A 550 41.21 5.70 -28.58
N LYS A 551 42.05 4.81 -29.13
CA LYS A 551 42.09 3.37 -28.78
C LYS A 551 42.47 3.10 -27.32
N THR A 552 43.18 4.02 -26.66
CA THR A 552 43.72 3.86 -25.31
C THR A 552 42.65 3.99 -24.22
N HIS A 553 41.73 4.96 -24.31
CA HIS A 553 40.66 5.13 -23.31
C HIS A 553 39.62 4.00 -23.36
N LEU A 554 39.23 3.55 -24.56
CA LEU A 554 38.29 2.45 -24.75
C LEU A 554 38.85 1.12 -24.21
N SER A 555 40.17 0.92 -24.25
CA SER A 555 40.81 -0.28 -23.70
C SER A 555 40.75 -0.33 -22.17
N HIS A 556 40.86 0.82 -21.52
CA HIS A 556 40.87 0.92 -20.06
C HIS A 556 39.45 0.71 -19.49
N SER A 557 38.43 1.30 -20.12
CA SER A 557 37.02 1.09 -19.77
C SER A 557 36.58 -0.37 -19.96
N LYS A 558 37.00 -1.01 -21.06
CA LYS A 558 36.74 -2.45 -21.31
C LYS A 558 37.46 -3.37 -20.32
N SER A 559 38.67 -3.01 -19.89
CA SER A 559 39.41 -3.77 -18.86
C SER A 559 38.72 -3.69 -17.50
N LYS A 560 38.21 -2.51 -17.12
CA LYS A 560 37.47 -2.34 -15.87
C LYS A 560 36.15 -3.12 -15.87
N LEU A 561 35.40 -3.10 -16.98
CA LEU A 561 34.17 -3.88 -17.13
C LEU A 561 34.42 -5.38 -16.96
N ARG A 562 35.45 -5.93 -17.62
CA ARG A 562 35.83 -7.35 -17.47
C ARG A 562 36.26 -7.72 -16.05
N THR A 563 36.95 -6.82 -15.36
CA THR A 563 37.38 -7.03 -13.97
C THR A 563 36.15 -7.05 -13.04
N PHE A 564 35.15 -6.23 -13.32
CA PHE A 564 33.90 -6.15 -12.57
C PHE A 564 33.00 -7.37 -12.83
N GLU A 565 32.87 -7.78 -14.09
CA GLU A 565 32.15 -9.01 -14.50
C GLU A 565 32.80 -10.27 -13.91
N ALA A 566 34.14 -10.33 -13.87
CA ALA A 566 34.87 -11.42 -13.24
C ALA A 566 34.66 -11.45 -11.72
N SER A 567 34.66 -10.29 -11.06
CA SER A 567 34.40 -10.18 -9.61
C SER A 567 32.96 -10.58 -9.25
N LEU A 568 31.99 -10.27 -10.12
CA LEU A 568 30.60 -10.70 -9.97
C LEU A 568 30.44 -12.22 -10.16
N ALA A 569 31.20 -12.81 -11.09
CA ALA A 569 31.21 -14.25 -11.30
C ALA A 569 31.86 -15.01 -10.13
N ASP A 570 32.93 -14.47 -9.57
CA ASP A 570 33.62 -15.00 -8.38
C ASP A 570 32.74 -14.89 -7.11
N PHE A 571 32.02 -13.77 -6.96
CA PHE A 571 31.03 -13.58 -5.88
C PHE A 571 29.88 -14.60 -5.97
N ARG A 572 29.31 -14.80 -7.17
CA ARG A 572 28.24 -15.78 -7.42
C ARG A 572 28.69 -17.25 -7.26
N THR A 573 29.97 -17.55 -7.47
CA THR A 573 30.50 -18.91 -7.22
C THR A 573 30.82 -19.13 -5.75
N GLN A 574 31.19 -18.09 -4.99
CA GLN A 574 31.50 -18.18 -3.57
C GLN A 574 30.25 -18.21 -2.66
N GLU A 575 29.10 -17.70 -3.11
CA GLU A 575 27.80 -17.85 -2.42
C GLU A 575 27.38 -19.33 -2.21
N SER A 576 27.97 -20.26 -2.98
CA SER A 576 27.80 -21.70 -2.80
C SER A 576 28.59 -22.30 -1.61
N ARG A 577 29.41 -21.51 -0.91
CA ARG A 577 30.18 -21.95 0.27
C ARG A 577 30.01 -20.95 1.43
N ASN A 578 29.40 -21.42 2.52
CA ASN A 578 29.23 -20.68 3.78
C ASN A 578 30.51 -19.93 4.19
N LEU A 579 30.53 -18.60 4.08
CA LEU A 579 31.60 -17.71 4.54
C LEU A 579 31.14 -16.86 5.72
N SER A 580 32.06 -16.56 6.65
CA SER A 580 31.77 -15.76 7.85
C SER A 580 31.68 -14.25 7.54
N PRO A 581 30.97 -13.47 8.36
CA PRO A 581 30.84 -12.01 8.19
C PRO A 581 32.17 -11.25 8.09
N GLU A 582 33.25 -11.71 8.75
CA GLU A 582 34.56 -11.05 8.67
C GLU A 582 35.21 -11.16 7.28
N ALA A 583 34.96 -12.26 6.56
CA ALA A 583 35.51 -12.48 5.21
C ALA A 583 34.86 -11.54 4.18
N VAL A 584 33.54 -11.33 4.29
CA VAL A 584 32.79 -10.38 3.46
C VAL A 584 33.28 -8.94 3.71
N GLN A 585 33.59 -8.60 4.97
CA GLN A 585 34.04 -7.27 5.35
C GLN A 585 35.46 -6.95 4.84
N SER A 586 36.34 -7.95 4.76
CA SER A 586 37.70 -7.83 4.18
C SER A 586 37.68 -7.58 2.67
N ILE A 587 36.68 -8.12 1.95
CA ILE A 587 36.56 -7.99 0.49
C ILE A 587 35.92 -6.65 0.09
N MET A 588 34.97 -6.15 0.91
CA MET A 588 34.20 -4.93 0.60
C MET A 588 34.92 -3.61 0.97
N GLN A 589 35.93 -3.66 1.83
CA GLN A 589 36.63 -2.47 2.34
C GLN A 589 37.40 -1.66 1.27
N PRO A 590 38.11 -2.29 0.30
CA PRO A 590 38.77 -1.58 -0.79
C PRO A 590 37.78 -0.92 -1.77
N LEU A 591 36.62 -1.53 -2.02
CA LEU A 591 35.58 -1.04 -2.94
C LEU A 591 34.84 0.21 -2.39
N ARG A 592 34.45 0.18 -1.11
CA ARG A 592 33.83 1.34 -0.43
C ARG A 592 34.74 2.57 -0.39
N SER A 593 36.05 2.33 -0.28
CA SER A 593 37.10 3.34 -0.24
C SER A 593 37.26 4.12 -1.54
N SER A 594 37.05 3.49 -2.70
CA SER A 594 37.16 4.13 -4.01
C SER A 594 35.91 4.94 -4.37
N TYR A 595 34.73 4.52 -3.88
CA TYR A 595 33.44 5.10 -4.26
C TYR A 595 33.00 6.31 -3.42
N ALA A 596 33.41 6.40 -2.14
CA ALA A 596 33.10 7.56 -1.30
C ALA A 596 33.62 8.90 -1.86
N LYS A 597 34.66 8.85 -2.70
CA LYS A 597 35.23 10.01 -3.41
C LYS A 597 34.38 10.47 -4.60
N GLU A 598 33.66 9.59 -5.30
CA GLU A 598 32.87 9.94 -6.50
C GLU A 598 31.41 10.30 -6.20
N VAL A 599 30.79 9.66 -5.20
CA VAL A 599 29.37 9.91 -4.83
C VAL A 599 29.14 11.30 -4.28
N THR A 600 30.07 11.81 -3.47
CA THR A 600 29.95 13.13 -2.84
C THR A 600 30.00 14.25 -3.89
N VAL A 601 30.82 14.06 -4.94
CA VAL A 601 30.97 15.00 -6.06
C VAL A 601 29.74 14.97 -6.99
N HIS A 602 29.15 13.79 -7.23
CA HIS A 602 27.98 13.66 -8.08
C HIS A 602 26.70 14.22 -7.42
N LYS A 603 26.53 14.02 -6.09
CA LYS A 603 25.36 14.53 -5.34
C LYS A 603 25.34 16.06 -5.24
N CYS A 604 26.49 16.71 -5.11
CA CYS A 604 26.58 18.18 -5.11
C CYS A 604 26.22 18.81 -6.48
N CYS A 605 26.64 18.19 -7.59
CA CYS A 605 26.29 18.66 -8.94
C CYS A 605 24.81 18.43 -9.26
N GLN A 606 24.24 17.29 -8.86
CA GLN A 606 22.81 16.96 -9.07
C GLN A 606 21.89 17.93 -8.30
N LEU A 607 22.20 18.26 -7.04
CA LEU A 607 21.38 19.17 -6.23
C LEU A 607 21.37 20.60 -6.77
N ARG A 608 22.49 21.09 -7.32
CA ARG A 608 22.51 22.41 -7.99
C ARG A 608 21.85 22.40 -9.37
N LEU A 609 21.91 21.30 -10.13
CA LEU A 609 21.20 21.17 -11.40
C LEU A 609 19.68 21.15 -11.21
N ALA A 610 19.21 20.50 -10.14
CA ALA A 610 17.81 20.48 -9.75
C ALA A 610 17.31 21.87 -9.32
N SER A 611 18.12 22.60 -8.52
CA SER A 611 17.81 23.98 -8.14
C SER A 611 17.79 24.92 -9.35
N ALA A 612 18.74 24.79 -10.28
CA ALA A 612 18.79 25.60 -11.51
C ALA A 612 17.60 25.30 -12.45
N LYS A 613 17.18 24.03 -12.56
CA LYS A 613 15.98 23.64 -13.31
C LYS A 613 14.69 24.18 -12.69
N ALA A 614 14.58 24.17 -11.36
CA ALA A 614 13.42 24.73 -10.65
C ALA A 614 13.32 26.25 -10.86
N THR A 615 14.44 26.97 -10.77
CA THR A 615 14.49 28.41 -11.06
C THR A 615 14.16 28.72 -12.52
N LEU A 616 14.64 27.91 -13.48
CA LEU A 616 14.32 28.02 -14.91
C LEU A 616 12.84 27.75 -15.22
N MET A 617 12.21 26.78 -14.53
CA MET A 617 10.77 26.50 -14.67
C MET A 617 9.89 27.63 -14.13
N ASN A 618 10.23 28.16 -12.96
CA ASN A 618 9.50 29.30 -12.38
C ASN A 618 9.64 30.57 -13.25
N LEU A 619 10.82 30.80 -13.84
CA LEU A 619 11.02 31.93 -14.76
C LEU A 619 10.27 31.74 -16.10
N ARG A 620 10.22 30.51 -16.63
CA ARG A 620 9.47 30.20 -17.86
C ARG A 620 7.98 30.46 -17.70
N ASN A 621 7.43 30.16 -16.52
CA ASN A 621 6.03 30.44 -16.20
C ASN A 621 5.76 31.94 -16.09
N SER A 622 6.68 32.71 -15.49
CA SER A 622 6.58 34.18 -15.42
C SER A 622 6.69 34.86 -16.80
N ILE A 623 7.50 34.32 -17.71
CA ILE A 623 7.60 34.79 -19.11
C ILE A 623 6.33 34.44 -19.92
N ALA A 624 5.65 33.33 -19.60
CA ALA A 624 4.39 32.95 -20.23
C ALA A 624 3.24 33.88 -19.83
N GLU A 625 3.20 34.32 -18.57
CA GLU A 625 2.24 35.33 -18.08
C GLU A 625 2.46 36.71 -18.74
N ASP A 626 3.71 37.13 -18.99
CA ASP A 626 4.01 38.40 -19.66
C ASP A 626 3.68 38.39 -21.17
N ARG A 627 3.62 37.21 -21.82
CA ARG A 627 3.11 37.10 -23.21
C ARG A 627 1.61 37.39 -23.34
N LEU A 628 0.82 37.12 -22.31
CA LEU A 628 -0.59 37.50 -22.26
C LEU A 628 -0.75 39.01 -22.03
N LEU A 629 0.15 39.62 -21.25
CA LEU A 629 0.19 41.07 -21.00
C LEU A 629 0.63 41.88 -22.25
N LYS A 630 1.46 41.29 -23.13
CA LYS A 630 1.97 41.89 -24.38
C LYS A 630 0.93 42.15 -25.47
N ARG A 631 -0.29 41.61 -25.36
CA ARG A 631 -1.40 42.00 -26.26
C ARG A 631 -2.09 43.31 -25.84
N ALA A 632 -1.79 43.85 -24.66
CA ALA A 632 -2.56 44.96 -24.10
C ALA A 632 -1.92 46.36 -24.18
N ILE A 633 -0.59 46.55 -24.24
CA ILE A 633 -0.02 47.91 -24.09
C ILE A 633 1.24 48.14 -24.95
N GLY A 634 1.22 49.23 -25.73
CA GLY A 634 2.25 49.61 -26.70
C GLY A 634 3.52 50.29 -26.15
N ALA A 635 4.56 50.20 -26.99
CA ALA A 635 5.81 50.99 -27.14
C ALA A 635 6.66 51.46 -25.93
N ARG A 636 6.24 51.38 -24.66
CA ARG A 636 7.06 51.86 -23.52
C ARG A 636 8.00 50.84 -22.87
N LYS A 637 7.99 49.56 -23.28
CA LYS A 637 8.72 48.46 -22.60
C LYS A 637 10.02 47.98 -23.27
N LYS A 638 10.62 48.72 -24.21
CA LYS A 638 11.87 48.25 -24.85
C LYS A 638 13.10 48.40 -23.92
N ALA A 639 13.19 49.51 -23.17
CA ALA A 639 14.30 49.79 -22.27
C ALA A 639 14.33 48.89 -21.02
N ASP A 640 13.18 48.60 -20.40
CA ASP A 640 13.10 47.69 -19.25
C ASP A 640 13.42 46.23 -19.61
N THR A 641 13.08 45.82 -20.85
CA THR A 641 13.35 44.46 -21.33
C THR A 641 14.85 44.28 -21.65
N GLU A 642 15.50 45.31 -22.21
CA GLU A 642 16.95 45.31 -22.44
C GLU A 642 17.72 45.31 -21.10
N CYS A 643 17.28 46.11 -20.12
CA CYS A 643 17.87 46.12 -18.77
C CYS A 643 17.77 44.75 -18.07
N SER A 644 16.60 44.11 -18.13
CA SER A 644 16.38 42.77 -17.56
C SER A 644 17.21 41.69 -18.25
N LEU A 645 17.38 41.78 -19.58
CA LEU A 645 18.20 40.85 -20.35
C LEU A 645 19.69 41.01 -20.04
N GLN A 646 20.14 42.25 -19.80
CA GLN A 646 21.53 42.56 -19.50
C GLN A 646 21.92 42.16 -18.07
N LEU A 647 21.00 42.32 -17.11
CA LEU A 647 21.13 41.76 -15.76
C LEU A 647 21.16 40.23 -15.77
N PHE A 648 20.33 39.59 -16.61
CA PHE A 648 20.32 38.13 -16.79
C PHE A 648 21.63 37.61 -17.38
N GLN A 649 22.17 38.25 -18.43
CA GLN A 649 23.44 37.86 -19.04
C GLN A 649 24.62 38.01 -18.07
N THR A 650 24.63 39.09 -17.29
CA THR A 650 25.67 39.34 -16.27
C THR A 650 25.63 38.29 -15.15
N SER A 651 24.44 37.91 -14.68
CA SER A 651 24.28 36.86 -13.67
C SER A 651 24.78 35.50 -14.16
N LEU A 652 24.43 35.14 -15.41
CA LEU A 652 24.86 33.89 -16.04
C LEU A 652 26.39 33.82 -16.19
N GLU A 653 27.02 34.94 -16.51
CA GLU A 653 28.47 35.04 -16.69
C GLU A 653 29.21 34.98 -15.35
N ASN A 654 28.61 35.52 -14.28
CA ASN A 654 29.14 35.43 -12.92
C ASN A 654 29.05 34.00 -12.37
N GLU A 655 27.96 33.27 -12.62
CA GLU A 655 27.86 31.85 -12.25
C GLU A 655 28.89 30.98 -13.00
N ARG A 656 29.14 31.27 -14.28
CA ARG A 656 30.18 30.59 -15.06
C ARG A 656 31.58 30.82 -14.47
N LYS A 657 31.90 32.05 -14.06
CA LYS A 657 33.18 32.37 -13.42
C LYS A 657 33.34 31.67 -12.07
N ALA A 658 32.28 31.63 -11.25
CA ALA A 658 32.30 30.88 -10.00
C ALA A 658 32.52 29.37 -10.22
N LEU A 659 31.90 28.80 -11.26
CA LEU A 659 32.11 27.40 -11.63
C LEU A 659 33.55 27.11 -12.08
N GLN A 660 34.18 28.07 -12.75
CA GLN A 660 35.56 27.96 -13.23
C GLN A 660 36.58 28.04 -12.08
N ILE A 661 36.34 28.92 -11.10
CA ILE A 661 37.15 29.02 -9.87
C ILE A 661 37.06 27.72 -9.06
N CYS A 662 35.85 27.17 -8.87
CA CYS A 662 35.69 25.87 -8.20
C CYS A 662 36.48 24.74 -8.89
N ARG A 663 36.53 24.72 -10.23
CA ARG A 663 37.30 23.70 -10.95
C ARG A 663 38.82 23.87 -10.75
N GLN A 664 39.31 25.11 -10.71
CA GLN A 664 40.74 25.38 -10.50
C GLN A 664 41.20 25.02 -9.08
N GLU A 665 40.40 25.35 -8.07
CA GLU A 665 40.69 25.00 -6.67
C GLU A 665 40.68 23.48 -6.46
N LEU A 666 39.76 22.76 -7.14
CA LEU A 666 39.70 21.29 -7.10
C LEU A 666 40.97 20.66 -7.67
N VAL A 667 41.43 21.11 -8.84
CA VAL A 667 42.66 20.60 -9.49
C VAL A 667 43.89 20.90 -8.63
N THR A 668 43.93 22.07 -7.98
CA THR A 668 45.03 22.47 -7.10
C THR A 668 45.06 21.61 -5.83
N ALA A 669 43.91 21.31 -5.24
CA ALA A 669 43.79 20.42 -4.08
C ALA A 669 44.18 18.97 -4.41
N GLU A 670 43.77 18.45 -5.57
CA GLU A 670 44.14 17.12 -6.06
C GLU A 670 45.66 17.00 -6.30
N THR A 671 46.26 18.04 -6.88
CA THR A 671 47.72 18.06 -7.15
C THR A 671 48.53 18.06 -5.85
N ARG A 672 48.16 18.87 -4.85
CA ARG A 672 48.84 18.91 -3.54
C ARG A 672 48.65 17.63 -2.73
N ALA A 673 47.46 17.01 -2.79
CA ALA A 673 47.20 15.74 -2.14
C ALA A 673 48.06 14.60 -2.73
N ASN A 674 48.28 14.62 -4.05
CA ASN A 674 49.17 13.66 -4.72
C ASN A 674 50.64 13.88 -4.35
N GLU A 675 51.10 15.14 -4.28
CA GLU A 675 52.46 15.49 -3.85
C GLU A 675 52.76 15.10 -2.39
N GLN A 676 51.81 15.27 -1.48
CA GLN A 676 51.97 14.88 -0.07
C GLN A 676 51.91 13.36 0.17
N SER A 677 51.22 12.59 -0.68
CA SER A 677 51.19 11.13 -0.55
C SER A 677 52.54 10.44 -0.84
N ASN A 678 53.44 11.13 -1.55
CA ASN A 678 54.77 10.62 -1.91
C ASN A 678 55.86 10.86 -0.84
N ASN A 679 55.58 11.57 0.26
CA ASN A 679 56.57 11.88 1.30
C ASN A 679 56.06 11.54 2.72
N ASN A 680 56.28 10.29 3.14
CA ASN A 680 56.40 9.75 4.52
C ASN A 680 55.23 9.83 5.56
N SER A 681 54.71 8.63 5.87
CA SER A 681 54.50 8.02 7.22
C SER A 681 53.67 8.72 8.31
N ILE A 682 52.48 9.24 7.99
CA ILE A 682 51.33 9.40 8.93
C ILE A 682 50.05 9.01 8.17
N HIS A 683 49.07 8.34 8.81
CA HIS A 683 47.87 7.76 8.18
C HIS A 683 47.15 8.75 7.22
N PRO A 684 47.37 8.65 5.88
CA PRO A 684 47.15 9.76 4.94
C PRO A 684 45.68 10.15 4.75
N LYS A 685 44.77 9.21 5.01
CA LYS A 685 43.34 9.33 4.71
C LYS A 685 42.61 10.31 5.62
N LYS A 686 42.97 10.34 6.92
CA LYS A 686 42.25 11.12 7.93
C LYS A 686 42.65 12.60 7.93
N LEU A 687 43.90 12.90 7.57
CA LEU A 687 44.38 14.27 7.39
C LEU A 687 43.83 14.88 6.10
N ALA A 688 43.89 14.14 4.97
CA ALA A 688 43.33 14.58 3.69
C ALA A 688 41.83 14.88 3.76
N ASP A 689 41.03 14.03 4.43
CA ASP A 689 39.60 14.25 4.60
C ASP A 689 39.29 15.49 5.47
N LEU A 690 40.14 15.81 6.46
CA LEU A 690 39.99 17.00 7.30
C LEU A 690 40.44 18.28 6.58
N GLU A 691 41.53 18.23 5.81
CA GLU A 691 42.04 19.36 5.02
C GLU A 691 41.05 19.73 3.90
N ILE A 692 40.53 18.75 3.16
CA ILE A 692 39.53 18.95 2.10
C ILE A 692 38.25 19.56 2.67
N LYS A 693 37.78 19.05 3.82
CA LYS A 693 36.56 19.57 4.46
C LYS A 693 36.76 21.01 4.98
N LYS A 694 37.95 21.35 5.46
CA LYS A 694 38.31 22.68 5.95
C LYS A 694 38.42 23.70 4.81
N GLU A 695 39.04 23.33 3.69
CA GLU A 695 39.18 24.23 2.54
C GLU A 695 37.88 24.38 1.74
N LEU A 696 37.04 23.33 1.64
CA LEU A 696 35.68 23.46 1.10
C LEU A 696 34.81 24.40 1.94
N GLN A 697 34.94 24.35 3.27
CA GLN A 697 34.22 25.27 4.15
C GLN A 697 34.72 26.72 4.02
N LYS A 698 36.03 26.95 3.87
CA LYS A 698 36.56 28.30 3.59
C LYS A 698 36.09 28.83 2.24
N GLY A 699 36.19 28.03 1.17
CA GLY A 699 35.74 28.42 -0.16
C GLY A 699 34.24 28.75 -0.22
N LEU A 700 33.40 28.03 0.53
CA LEU A 700 31.96 28.34 0.63
C LEU A 700 31.68 29.67 1.34
N VAL A 701 32.48 30.01 2.36
CA VAL A 701 32.36 31.29 3.09
C VAL A 701 32.86 32.46 2.22
N ASP A 702 34.00 32.30 1.56
CA ASP A 702 34.57 33.34 0.68
C ASP A 702 33.68 33.59 -0.55
N ILE A 703 33.07 32.56 -1.14
CA ILE A 703 32.12 32.69 -2.26
C ILE A 703 30.82 33.37 -1.82
N GLY A 704 30.32 33.06 -0.62
CA GLY A 704 29.14 33.74 -0.05
C GLY A 704 29.41 35.23 0.19
N ILE A 705 30.61 35.57 0.67
CA ILE A 705 31.02 36.97 0.88
C ILE A 705 31.20 37.71 -0.45
N VAL A 706 31.83 37.09 -1.46
CA VAL A 706 32.04 37.70 -2.78
C VAL A 706 30.72 37.91 -3.55
N ALA A 707 29.78 36.95 -3.49
CA ALA A 707 28.47 37.08 -4.13
C ALA A 707 27.62 38.19 -3.49
N SER A 708 27.60 38.25 -2.16
CA SER A 708 26.90 39.31 -1.42
C SER A 708 27.54 40.69 -1.61
N PHE A 709 28.87 40.78 -1.67
CA PHE A 709 29.59 42.02 -1.91
C PHE A 709 29.42 42.54 -3.33
N ALA A 710 29.43 41.66 -4.35
CA ALA A 710 29.21 42.03 -5.74
C ALA A 710 27.75 42.45 -6.02
N TYR A 711 26.78 41.82 -5.33
CA TYR A 711 25.37 42.24 -5.35
C TYR A 711 25.20 43.61 -4.70
N TRP A 712 25.87 43.85 -3.58
CA TRP A 712 25.85 45.13 -2.85
C TRP A 712 26.54 46.28 -3.62
N GLU A 713 27.68 46.03 -4.26
CA GLU A 713 28.35 47.02 -5.15
C GLU A 713 27.54 47.33 -6.42
N SER A 714 26.76 46.35 -6.92
CA SER A 714 25.85 46.59 -8.05
C SER A 714 24.62 47.40 -7.63
N ALA A 715 24.11 47.19 -6.41
CA ALA A 715 23.01 47.97 -5.83
C ALA A 715 23.41 49.43 -5.54
N LYS A 716 24.67 49.69 -5.17
CA LYS A 716 25.19 51.06 -4.96
C LYS A 716 25.05 51.99 -6.16
N LYS A 717 25.05 51.47 -7.39
CA LYS A 717 24.88 52.31 -8.60
C LYS A 717 23.48 52.90 -8.75
N TYR A 718 22.53 52.49 -7.91
CA TYR A 718 21.11 52.87 -7.99
C TYR A 718 20.59 53.56 -6.71
N CYS A 719 21.47 53.89 -5.76
CA CYS A 719 21.19 54.70 -4.57
C CYS A 719 22.16 55.89 -4.48
N ASP A 720 21.69 57.02 -3.97
CA ASP A 720 22.60 58.09 -3.55
C ASP A 720 23.31 57.72 -2.24
N SER A 721 24.31 58.52 -1.85
CA SER A 721 25.11 58.31 -0.63
C SER A 721 24.31 58.37 0.68
N ASN A 722 23.00 58.70 0.61
CA ASN A 722 22.08 58.76 1.74
C ASN A 722 21.07 57.59 1.75
N GLY A 723 21.18 56.63 0.83
CA GLY A 723 20.34 55.43 0.79
C GLY A 723 18.95 55.63 0.16
N ASN A 724 18.74 56.72 -0.59
CA ASN A 724 17.48 56.91 -1.32
C ASN A 724 17.57 56.28 -2.72
N TRP A 725 16.60 55.44 -3.06
CA TRP A 725 16.40 54.91 -4.41
C TRP A 725 15.73 55.96 -5.30
N PHE A 726 16.12 56.03 -6.59
CA PHE A 726 15.51 56.97 -7.55
C PHE A 726 13.98 56.78 -7.59
N GLN A 727 13.28 57.88 -7.30
CA GLN A 727 11.90 57.93 -6.81
C GLN A 727 10.83 57.22 -7.67
N ASP A 728 10.08 56.38 -6.96
CA ASP A 728 8.63 56.24 -7.05
C ASP A 728 7.95 57.63 -6.93
N ARG A 729 7.13 57.98 -7.93
CA ARG A 729 6.00 58.90 -7.76
C ARG A 729 4.75 58.31 -8.39
N GLY A 730 4.04 57.48 -7.62
CA GLY A 730 2.58 57.57 -7.61
C GLY A 730 1.85 56.22 -7.52
N SER A 731 1.15 56.09 -6.40
CA SER A 731 -0.04 55.25 -6.15
C SER A 731 0.15 53.80 -5.70
N ASN A 732 -0.03 53.63 -4.37
CA ASN A 732 -0.79 52.58 -3.71
C ASN A 732 -0.61 51.13 -4.17
N VAL A 733 0.38 50.42 -3.62
CA VAL A 733 0.25 48.99 -3.31
C VAL A 733 0.90 48.68 -1.96
N LYS A 734 0.14 48.03 -1.07
CA LYS A 734 0.62 47.44 0.18
C LYS A 734 1.55 46.26 -0.17
N SER A 735 2.86 46.48 -0.27
CA SER A 735 3.86 45.42 -0.37
C SER A 735 5.06 45.63 0.57
N LYS A 736 4.80 46.07 1.80
CA LYS A 736 5.85 46.18 2.84
C LYS A 736 6.29 44.84 3.45
N SER A 737 5.61 43.71 3.18
CA SER A 737 5.97 42.40 3.77
C SER A 737 7.01 41.61 2.96
N PHE A 738 7.15 41.87 1.65
CA PHE A 738 8.09 41.09 0.81
C PHE A 738 9.54 41.56 0.95
N ILE A 739 9.74 42.87 1.12
CA ILE A 739 11.09 43.49 1.13
C ILE A 739 11.78 43.34 2.50
N ALA A 740 11.02 43.27 3.60
CA ALA A 740 11.59 43.09 4.93
C ALA A 740 12.20 41.70 5.16
N ASN A 741 11.75 40.68 4.42
CA ASN A 741 12.29 39.32 4.54
C ASN A 741 13.58 39.11 3.74
N ALA A 742 13.81 39.89 2.67
CA ALA A 742 15.01 39.78 1.85
C ALA A 742 16.26 40.41 2.50
N ALA A 743 16.09 41.33 3.47
CA ALA A 743 17.20 41.95 4.19
C ALA A 743 17.64 41.18 5.46
N LYS A 744 16.90 40.13 5.83
CA LYS A 744 17.14 39.34 7.06
C LYS A 744 17.75 37.95 6.78
N GLN A 745 17.71 37.49 5.52
CA GLN A 745 18.52 36.39 5.01
C GLN A 745 19.83 36.95 4.46
#